data_AF-A0AAW1W086-F1
#
_entry.id   AF-A0AAW1W086-F1
#
_cell.length_a   1.000
_cell.length_b   1.000
_cell.length_c   1.000
_cell.angle_alpha   90.00
_cell.angle_beta   90.00
_cell.angle_gamma   90.00
#
_symmetry.space_group_name_H-M   'P 1'
#
loop_
_entity.id
_entity.type
_entity.pdbx_description
1 polymer ?
#
loop_
_entity_poly.entity_id
_entity_poly.type
_entity_poly.pdbx_seq_one_letter_code
_entity_poly.pdbx_strand_id
1 'polypeptide(L)'
;MEFSHLTVLSPLDGDDYWGQIKDLAPYFSEYGLIYRQFLVEIKWFLKLSQIPEVREVPDLSDDAQSYLQRIIDDFSIGDALEIKRIQKTDPDGALEYFLRQKCSSHPEISKVLRFFHFACISEDINNLAHALMLKEAMNNVIFPAMDSLIQAICKMAKDYASAPMLSRTHTQTASPTTLGKEMAIFAVRLSRQRHRISRVEMMGKFAGSVGNYIALFVAYPTVNWPQIAKEFVTSLGVCFNPYVTEIETHDYMSRLFNGFNRFNNILVDFECDIQRYISLGYFKLIVKPGEIGASRYTRNPRKINPIDFENSEGNLGVASGSLSYLSDKLPKSRLQRDRTDITVLKNMGVGLGHSLLAYRSTLQGMAKIQIYEFRMTEELHGSWEVLAEAIQIVMQRYGVPEPYEKLKELTRGKEVTRESIKEFLKGLDLPKEPKIKLIELTPLSYVGAAVKLARMVDAAVKATIEKNCVSSEKVKMVPCKPSCEFETFSLMALSPLDGQYWSKVEDLAPCMSEYGLTYFCVLVEIKWLLWLSQIPEVTEVPSFSENAQSYLQELIDGFSINDALEIKKIEKVTSHDVNAVEYFLKQRCESHEEIAKVLEFFHFACTCEDINNLAYALMLKGAMNNVILPVVDDLIQTLCNMAKDNAHISMVSRTHGQPNASTTVGKEMATFAVRLSRERKEISSVEIMGKFSGSVGNYNAHLVAYPNINWPQVAEEFVASLGLSFNPYVTQIEPHDYMAELFHAISQFNNVLIDFDRDIWDYVYWGYLKQITKDGEVGSSTMPHAIDFENSEGNLGVANANLYHLSMKLPISRLQRDLTDSTVLRNIGLGLGHSLLAYKSTLEGISKLQVNEERNFEERDLSWPSFSEPVKAVMLKNNVAVDDLKQLMNRGIPVGPESMLDFIYQVDLEHGPKQELLVLSPAITNGAAEELARRVDSAVIANLREKQ
;
A
#
# COMPACT_ATOMS: atom_id res chain seq x y z
N MET A 1 -41.89 7.03 -5.06
CA MET A 1 -41.56 7.60 -3.73
C MET A 1 -40.74 8.85 -3.96
N GLU A 2 -41.01 9.94 -3.26
CA GLU A 2 -40.15 11.12 -3.31
C GLU A 2 -38.81 10.82 -2.63
N PHE A 3 -37.75 11.53 -3.04
CA PHE A 3 -36.43 11.40 -2.44
C PHE A 3 -36.45 11.98 -1.02
N SER A 4 -36.09 11.18 -0.03
CA SER A 4 -36.00 11.54 1.38
C SER A 4 -35.00 10.61 2.07
N HIS A 5 -34.48 10.99 3.24
CA HIS A 5 -33.60 10.14 4.03
C HIS A 5 -34.22 8.77 4.42
N LEU A 6 -35.55 8.62 4.35
CA LEU A 6 -36.25 7.34 4.56
C LEU A 6 -36.37 6.48 3.29
N THR A 7 -36.17 7.06 2.11
CA THR A 7 -36.42 6.41 0.80
C THR A 7 -35.17 6.29 -0.06
N VAL A 8 -34.01 6.76 0.42
CA VAL A 8 -32.72 6.54 -0.24
C VAL A 8 -32.33 5.06 -0.24
N LEU A 9 -31.57 4.66 -1.26
CA LEU A 9 -31.08 3.28 -1.39
C LEU A 9 -29.80 3.03 -0.59
N SER A 10 -28.90 4.01 -0.57
CA SER A 10 -27.67 3.94 0.21
C SER A 10 -27.99 4.26 1.67
N PRO A 11 -27.55 3.44 2.64
CA PRO A 11 -27.74 3.75 4.05
C PRO A 11 -26.92 4.97 4.48
N LEU A 12 -25.83 5.32 3.80
CA LEU A 12 -25.02 6.51 4.11
C LEU A 12 -25.83 7.80 3.98
N ASP A 13 -26.74 7.85 3.01
CA ASP A 13 -27.60 9.01 2.75
C ASP A 13 -28.91 8.95 3.57
N GLY A 14 -29.09 7.91 4.38
CA GLY A 14 -30.29 7.66 5.17
C GLY A 14 -30.26 8.34 6.54
N ASP A 15 -31.40 8.39 7.23
CA ASP A 15 -31.54 9.11 8.50
C ASP A 15 -30.57 8.61 9.59
N ASP A 16 -30.24 7.32 9.57
CA ASP A 16 -29.36 6.70 10.58
C ASP A 16 -27.91 7.19 10.49
N TYR A 17 -27.39 7.46 9.28
CA TYR A 17 -25.97 7.73 9.06
C TYR A 17 -25.66 9.11 8.47
N TRP A 18 -26.62 9.76 7.80
CA TRP A 18 -26.39 11.05 7.14
C TRP A 18 -25.83 12.11 8.10
N GLY A 19 -26.38 12.20 9.31
CA GLY A 19 -25.90 13.14 10.33
C GLY A 19 -24.42 12.96 10.70
N GLN A 20 -23.87 11.77 10.50
CA GLN A 20 -22.49 11.39 10.82
C GLN A 20 -21.55 11.46 9.60
N ILE A 21 -22.04 11.63 8.38
CA ILE A 21 -21.19 11.65 7.18
C ILE A 21 -21.44 12.84 6.24
N LYS A 22 -22.47 13.67 6.50
CA LYS A 22 -22.82 14.85 5.70
C LYS A 22 -21.67 15.82 5.44
N ASP A 23 -20.65 15.84 6.30
CA ASP A 23 -19.47 16.69 6.16
C ASP A 23 -18.62 16.29 4.93
N LEU A 24 -18.82 15.08 4.38
CA LEU A 24 -18.21 14.62 3.14
C LEU A 24 -18.98 15.05 1.88
N ALA A 25 -20.25 15.40 2.02
CA ALA A 25 -21.11 15.75 0.88
C ALA A 25 -20.62 16.97 0.07
N PRO A 26 -20.02 18.02 0.67
CA PRO A 26 -19.40 19.10 -0.09
C PRO A 26 -18.28 18.63 -1.03
N TYR A 27 -17.67 17.47 -0.78
CA TYR A 27 -16.56 16.95 -1.58
C TYR A 27 -17.01 15.83 -2.51
N PHE A 28 -17.64 14.78 -1.98
CA PHE A 28 -17.97 13.55 -2.72
C PHE A 28 -19.44 13.44 -3.12
N SER A 29 -20.02 14.54 -3.59
CA SER A 29 -21.33 14.56 -4.25
C SER A 29 -21.19 15.06 -5.68
N GLU A 30 -22.25 14.92 -6.48
CA GLU A 30 -22.27 15.52 -7.82
C GLU A 30 -22.15 17.06 -7.74
N TYR A 31 -22.72 17.69 -6.72
CA TYR A 31 -22.50 19.12 -6.44
C TYR A 31 -21.03 19.42 -6.15
N GLY A 32 -20.40 18.62 -5.28
CA GLY A 32 -18.99 18.77 -4.93
C GLY A 32 -18.06 18.67 -6.14
N LEU A 33 -18.33 17.71 -7.03
CA LEU A 33 -17.60 17.54 -8.29
C LEU A 33 -17.81 18.74 -9.23
N ILE A 34 -19.05 19.15 -9.48
CA ILE A 34 -19.36 20.28 -10.37
C ILE A 34 -18.71 21.57 -9.88
N TYR A 35 -18.72 21.82 -8.57
CA TYR A 35 -18.05 22.98 -7.99
C TYR A 35 -16.54 22.99 -8.27
N ARG A 36 -15.83 21.86 -8.09
CA ARG A 36 -14.38 21.81 -8.38
C ARG A 36 -14.10 21.90 -9.87
N GLN A 37 -14.94 21.32 -10.72
CA GLN A 37 -14.81 21.49 -12.18
C GLN A 37 -14.96 22.96 -12.56
N PHE A 38 -15.97 23.64 -12.03
CA PHE A 38 -16.19 25.09 -12.22
C PHE A 38 -15.00 25.93 -11.75
N LEU A 39 -14.47 25.61 -10.57
CA LEU A 39 -13.26 26.25 -10.02
C LEU A 39 -12.06 26.09 -10.96
N VAL A 40 -11.78 24.86 -11.40
CA VAL A 40 -10.62 24.57 -12.26
C VAL A 40 -10.73 25.29 -13.60
N GLU A 41 -11.91 25.33 -14.21
CA GLU A 41 -12.15 26.07 -15.46
C GLU A 41 -11.86 27.57 -15.33
N ILE A 42 -12.35 28.22 -14.27
CA ILE A 42 -12.10 29.65 -14.05
C ILE A 42 -10.62 29.89 -13.77
N LYS A 43 -9.98 29.04 -12.97
CA LYS A 43 -8.54 29.16 -12.67
C LYS A 43 -7.70 28.95 -13.93
N TRP A 44 -8.09 28.06 -14.83
CA TRP A 44 -7.42 27.91 -16.12
C TRP A 44 -7.59 29.15 -17.00
N PHE A 45 -8.80 29.68 -17.11
CA PHE A 45 -9.07 30.93 -17.83
C PHE A 45 -8.23 32.10 -17.29
N LEU A 46 -8.10 32.23 -15.97
CA LEU A 46 -7.21 33.20 -15.32
C LEU A 46 -5.73 32.94 -15.63
N LYS A 47 -5.29 31.68 -15.69
CA LYS A 47 -3.91 31.35 -16.06
C LYS A 47 -3.62 31.76 -17.51
N LEU A 48 -4.57 31.58 -18.43
CA LEU A 48 -4.44 32.01 -19.82
C LEU A 48 -4.23 33.52 -19.94
N SER A 49 -4.94 34.34 -19.16
CA SER A 49 -4.77 35.81 -19.19
C SER A 49 -3.39 36.27 -18.72
N GLN A 50 -2.67 35.44 -17.97
CA GLN A 50 -1.34 35.73 -17.45
C GLN A 50 -0.22 35.32 -18.39
N ILE A 51 -0.52 34.69 -19.54
CA ILE A 51 0.47 34.24 -20.52
C ILE A 51 0.64 35.35 -21.58
N PRO A 52 1.80 36.02 -21.66
CA PRO A 52 2.00 37.16 -22.56
C PRO A 52 1.75 36.86 -24.05
N GLU A 53 1.97 35.61 -24.47
CA GLU A 53 1.77 35.14 -25.82
C GLU A 53 0.29 34.97 -26.20
N VAL A 54 -0.61 34.79 -25.22
CA VAL A 54 -2.06 34.63 -25.40
C VAL A 54 -2.72 36.02 -25.43
N ARG A 55 -2.37 36.82 -26.44
CA ARG A 55 -2.76 38.24 -26.54
C ARG A 55 -4.26 38.48 -26.65
N GLU A 56 -4.99 37.47 -27.12
CA GLU A 56 -6.43 37.48 -27.29
C GLU A 56 -7.16 37.45 -25.94
N VAL A 57 -6.49 37.01 -24.87
CA VAL A 57 -6.95 37.13 -23.48
C VAL A 57 -5.99 38.07 -22.77
N PRO A 58 -6.24 39.39 -22.77
CA PRO A 58 -5.36 40.34 -22.10
C PRO A 58 -5.33 40.07 -20.60
N ASP A 59 -4.27 40.53 -19.93
CA ASP A 59 -4.17 40.49 -18.48
C ASP A 59 -5.39 41.20 -17.87
N LEU A 60 -6.15 40.44 -17.08
CA LEU A 60 -7.46 40.86 -16.61
C LEU A 60 -7.31 41.87 -15.49
N SER A 61 -8.10 42.93 -15.52
CA SER A 61 -8.12 43.93 -14.45
C SER A 61 -8.45 43.33 -13.08
N ASP A 62 -8.03 44.00 -12.00
CA ASP A 62 -8.38 43.60 -10.63
C ASP A 62 -9.90 43.46 -10.41
N ASP A 63 -10.72 44.26 -11.11
CA ASP A 63 -12.18 44.16 -11.09
C ASP A 63 -12.68 42.85 -11.73
N ALA A 64 -12.13 42.48 -12.90
CA ALA A 64 -12.45 41.23 -13.57
C ALA A 64 -12.00 40.00 -12.76
N GLN A 65 -10.78 40.04 -12.20
CA GLN A 65 -10.29 38.98 -11.32
C GLN A 65 -11.15 38.85 -10.06
N SER A 66 -11.53 39.97 -9.44
CA SER A 66 -12.42 39.99 -8.27
C SER A 66 -13.83 39.51 -8.61
N TYR A 67 -14.33 39.81 -9.81
CA TYR A 67 -15.60 39.27 -10.30
C TYR A 67 -15.54 37.73 -10.44
N LEU A 68 -14.48 37.20 -11.06
CA LEU A 68 -14.28 35.76 -11.21
C LEU A 68 -14.11 35.04 -9.86
N GLN A 69 -13.45 35.67 -8.89
CA GLN A 69 -13.36 35.12 -7.54
C GLN A 69 -14.73 35.14 -6.82
N ARG A 70 -15.51 36.22 -6.95
CA ARG A 70 -16.88 36.29 -6.39
C ARG A 70 -17.80 35.20 -6.92
N ILE A 71 -17.78 34.92 -8.23
CA ILE A 71 -18.64 33.84 -8.78
C ILE A 71 -18.21 32.44 -8.32
N ILE A 72 -16.93 32.24 -7.96
CA ILE A 72 -16.45 31.01 -7.29
C ILE A 72 -17.01 30.95 -5.88
N ASP A 73 -16.88 32.03 -5.11
CA ASP A 73 -17.29 32.08 -3.71
C ASP A 73 -18.81 31.97 -3.55
N ASP A 74 -19.58 32.49 -4.52
CA ASP A 74 -21.05 32.51 -4.54
C ASP A 74 -21.68 31.29 -5.25
N PHE A 75 -20.89 30.29 -5.67
CA PHE A 75 -21.40 29.14 -6.44
C PHE A 75 -22.46 28.35 -5.65
N SER A 76 -23.68 28.28 -6.19
CA SER A 76 -24.85 27.75 -5.47
C SER A 76 -25.34 26.40 -6.00
N ILE A 77 -26.20 25.72 -5.23
CA ILE A 77 -26.92 24.52 -5.70
C ILE A 77 -27.76 24.85 -6.95
N GLY A 78 -28.31 26.07 -7.04
CA GLY A 78 -29.05 26.52 -8.22
C GLY A 78 -28.18 26.54 -9.48
N ASP A 79 -26.92 26.96 -9.36
CA ASP A 79 -25.96 26.95 -10.46
C ASP A 79 -25.63 25.51 -10.90
N ALA A 80 -25.37 24.62 -9.93
CA ALA A 80 -25.13 23.21 -10.23
C ALA A 80 -26.35 22.54 -10.91
N LEU A 81 -27.57 22.83 -10.47
CA LEU A 81 -28.79 22.33 -11.10
C LEU A 81 -28.98 22.83 -12.53
N GLU A 82 -28.61 24.08 -12.81
CA GLU A 82 -28.66 24.62 -14.17
C GLU A 82 -27.61 23.96 -15.07
N ILE A 83 -26.39 23.75 -14.58
CA ILE A 83 -25.37 22.96 -15.29
C ILE A 83 -25.92 21.55 -15.60
N LYS A 84 -26.51 20.86 -14.62
CA LYS A 84 -27.15 19.55 -14.82
C LYS A 84 -28.28 19.58 -15.85
N ARG A 85 -29.02 20.69 -15.94
CA ARG A 85 -30.09 20.87 -16.92
C ARG A 85 -29.51 20.96 -18.33
N ILE A 86 -28.49 21.79 -18.52
CA ILE A 86 -27.78 21.95 -19.80
C ILE A 86 -27.14 20.62 -20.23
N GLN A 87 -26.60 19.86 -19.27
CA GLN A 87 -25.96 18.55 -19.51
C GLN A 87 -26.91 17.49 -20.09
N LYS A 88 -28.23 17.68 -20.00
CA LYS A 88 -29.21 16.81 -20.67
C LYS A 88 -29.24 17.01 -22.19
N THR A 89 -28.91 18.21 -22.66
CA THR A 89 -28.90 18.57 -24.08
C THR A 89 -27.49 18.62 -24.67
N ASP A 90 -26.49 18.98 -23.87
CA ASP A 90 -25.08 19.02 -24.24
C ASP A 90 -24.21 18.43 -23.11
N PRO A 91 -24.04 17.09 -23.06
CA PRO A 91 -23.35 16.42 -21.96
C PRO A 91 -21.91 16.87 -21.74
N ASP A 92 -21.22 17.22 -22.82
CA ASP A 92 -19.78 17.52 -22.82
C ASP A 92 -19.51 19.03 -22.71
N GLY A 93 -20.39 19.90 -23.22
CA GLY A 93 -20.23 21.36 -23.20
C GLY A 93 -20.96 22.12 -22.08
N ALA A 94 -21.68 21.44 -21.19
CA ALA A 94 -22.58 22.09 -20.24
C ALA A 94 -21.93 23.14 -19.33
N LEU A 95 -20.76 22.81 -18.76
CA LEU A 95 -20.03 23.71 -17.87
C LEU A 95 -19.49 24.93 -18.61
N GLU A 96 -18.90 24.71 -19.79
CA GLU A 96 -18.41 25.76 -20.68
C GLU A 96 -19.56 26.73 -21.05
N TYR A 97 -20.70 26.18 -21.48
CA TYR A 97 -21.87 26.96 -21.84
C TYR A 97 -22.41 27.78 -20.66
N PHE A 98 -22.51 27.17 -19.48
CA PHE A 98 -22.92 27.85 -18.27
C PHE A 98 -21.98 29.02 -17.92
N LEU A 99 -20.67 28.81 -17.96
CA LEU A 99 -19.67 29.85 -17.70
C LEU A 99 -19.78 31.04 -18.68
N ARG A 100 -19.94 30.73 -19.97
CA ARG A 100 -20.14 31.75 -21.02
C ARG A 100 -21.39 32.59 -20.72
N GLN A 101 -22.50 31.97 -20.34
CA GLN A 101 -23.72 32.69 -19.96
C GLN A 101 -23.52 33.53 -18.70
N LYS A 102 -22.97 32.93 -17.64
CA LYS A 102 -22.78 33.57 -16.33
C LYS A 102 -21.92 34.83 -16.43
N CYS A 103 -20.87 34.80 -17.26
CA CYS A 103 -19.91 35.90 -17.42
C CYS A 103 -20.24 36.87 -18.55
N SER A 104 -21.35 36.68 -19.27
CA SER A 104 -21.70 37.45 -20.47
C SER A 104 -21.96 38.95 -20.22
N SER A 105 -22.29 39.34 -18.99
CA SER A 105 -22.59 40.72 -18.62
C SER A 105 -21.36 41.53 -18.21
N HIS A 106 -20.20 40.89 -17.96
CA HIS A 106 -19.01 41.59 -17.51
C HIS A 106 -18.29 42.27 -18.70
N PRO A 107 -17.99 43.59 -18.65
CA PRO A 107 -17.51 44.34 -19.81
C PRO A 107 -16.20 43.83 -20.44
N GLU A 108 -15.30 43.28 -19.61
CA GLU A 108 -14.00 42.75 -20.04
C GLU A 108 -14.11 41.28 -20.49
N ILE A 109 -14.60 40.40 -19.61
CA ILE A 109 -14.70 38.94 -19.83
C ILE A 109 -15.64 38.60 -21.00
N SER A 110 -16.72 39.37 -21.20
CA SER A 110 -17.67 39.15 -22.31
C SER A 110 -17.02 39.15 -23.70
N LYS A 111 -15.86 39.79 -23.87
CA LYS A 111 -15.11 39.87 -25.13
C LYS A 111 -14.29 38.61 -25.43
N VAL A 112 -14.06 37.78 -24.42
CA VAL A 112 -13.13 36.64 -24.46
C VAL A 112 -13.76 35.34 -23.96
N LEU A 113 -15.09 35.28 -23.83
CA LEU A 113 -15.84 34.09 -23.37
C LEU A 113 -15.49 32.79 -24.10
N ARG A 114 -15.03 32.90 -25.36
CA ARG A 114 -14.61 31.76 -26.18
C ARG A 114 -13.38 31.03 -25.66
N PHE A 115 -12.68 31.60 -24.68
CA PHE A 115 -11.50 31.00 -24.05
C PHE A 115 -11.81 30.19 -22.77
N PHE A 116 -13.06 30.16 -22.30
CA PHE A 116 -13.46 29.11 -21.36
C PHE A 116 -13.31 27.74 -22.02
N HIS A 117 -12.74 26.77 -21.31
CA HIS A 117 -12.39 25.45 -21.83
C HIS A 117 -11.44 25.46 -23.06
N PHE A 118 -10.64 26.51 -23.24
CA PHE A 118 -9.76 26.63 -24.40
C PHE A 118 -8.66 25.55 -24.42
N ALA A 119 -8.65 24.76 -25.50
CA ALA A 119 -7.68 23.70 -25.77
C ALA A 119 -7.57 22.64 -24.65
N CYS A 120 -8.63 22.50 -23.85
CA CYS A 120 -8.78 21.49 -22.83
C CYS A 120 -9.63 20.31 -23.34
N ILE A 121 -9.50 19.19 -22.65
CA ILE A 121 -10.51 18.14 -22.65
C ILE A 121 -11.18 18.00 -21.29
N SER A 122 -12.32 17.31 -21.22
CA SER A 122 -13.03 17.06 -19.96
C SER A 122 -12.13 16.45 -18.89
N GLU A 123 -11.22 15.52 -19.26
CA GLU A 123 -10.32 14.91 -18.28
C GLU A 123 -9.21 15.82 -17.77
N ASP A 124 -8.85 16.91 -18.43
CA ASP A 124 -7.95 17.92 -17.83
C ASP A 124 -8.61 18.61 -16.62
N ILE A 125 -9.94 18.71 -16.63
CA ILE A 125 -10.74 19.31 -15.56
C ILE A 125 -11.10 18.28 -14.49
N ASN A 126 -11.59 17.11 -14.91
CA ASN A 126 -12.08 16.07 -14.00
C ASN A 126 -10.98 15.54 -13.08
N ASN A 127 -9.80 15.22 -13.61
CA ASN A 127 -8.72 14.68 -12.80
C ASN A 127 -8.28 15.65 -11.68
N LEU A 128 -8.18 16.95 -12.02
CA LEU A 128 -7.83 17.99 -11.05
C LEU A 128 -8.96 18.20 -10.04
N ALA A 129 -10.22 18.13 -10.47
CA ALA A 129 -11.36 18.19 -9.58
C ALA A 129 -11.36 17.02 -8.57
N HIS A 130 -11.12 15.79 -9.03
CA HIS A 130 -11.01 14.62 -8.16
C HIS A 130 -9.83 14.73 -7.18
N ALA A 131 -8.67 15.21 -7.63
CA ALA A 131 -7.50 15.44 -6.77
C ALA A 131 -7.81 16.47 -5.67
N LEU A 132 -8.49 17.57 -6.00
CA LEU A 132 -8.93 18.58 -5.04
C LEU A 132 -9.98 18.03 -4.07
N MET A 133 -10.99 17.30 -4.56
CA MET A 133 -12.00 16.64 -3.72
C MET A 133 -11.36 15.73 -2.67
N LEU A 134 -10.45 14.85 -3.10
CA LEU A 134 -9.72 13.97 -2.19
C LEU A 134 -8.88 14.76 -1.19
N LYS A 135 -8.04 15.69 -1.68
CA LYS A 135 -7.13 16.48 -0.83
C LYS A 135 -7.89 17.26 0.24
N GLU A 136 -8.96 17.95 -0.12
CA GLU A 136 -9.75 18.75 0.80
C GLU A 136 -10.53 17.88 1.79
N ALA A 137 -11.16 16.80 1.33
CA ALA A 137 -11.87 15.87 2.21
C ALA A 137 -10.92 15.20 3.23
N MET A 138 -9.72 14.82 2.78
CA MET A 138 -8.69 14.27 3.67
C MET A 138 -8.35 15.28 4.77
N ASN A 139 -7.96 16.49 4.39
CA ASN A 139 -7.47 17.50 5.35
C ASN A 139 -8.57 18.03 6.28
N ASN A 140 -9.78 18.22 5.77
CA ASN A 140 -10.84 18.91 6.50
C ASN A 140 -11.74 17.96 7.31
N VAL A 141 -11.80 16.67 6.95
CA VAL A 141 -12.75 15.72 7.57
C VAL A 141 -12.08 14.44 8.03
N ILE A 142 -11.38 13.73 7.15
CA ILE A 142 -10.94 12.37 7.44
C ILE A 142 -9.73 12.35 8.38
N PHE A 143 -8.68 13.13 8.08
CA PHE A 143 -7.50 13.23 8.94
C PHE A 143 -7.85 13.70 10.36
N PRO A 144 -8.66 14.76 10.56
CA PRO A 144 -9.12 15.12 11.91
C PRO A 144 -9.83 13.97 12.65
N ALA A 145 -10.65 13.16 11.96
CA ALA A 145 -11.32 12.01 12.58
C ALA A 145 -10.34 10.90 12.97
N MET A 146 -9.38 10.57 12.09
CA MET A 146 -8.31 9.60 12.38
C MET A 146 -7.44 10.08 13.55
N ASP A 147 -7.07 11.36 13.56
CA ASP A 147 -6.24 11.96 14.60
C ASP A 147 -6.97 11.96 15.95
N SER A 148 -8.28 12.24 15.96
CA SER A 148 -9.13 12.16 17.15
C SER A 148 -9.20 10.74 17.72
N LEU A 149 -9.33 9.73 16.86
CA LEU A 149 -9.32 8.32 17.23
C LEU A 149 -7.98 7.91 17.85
N ILE A 150 -6.86 8.25 17.19
CA ILE A 150 -5.51 7.97 17.70
C ILE A 150 -5.30 8.64 19.06
N GLN A 151 -5.71 9.90 19.21
CA GLN A 151 -5.59 10.63 20.48
C GLN A 151 -6.42 9.99 21.60
N ALA A 152 -7.64 9.51 21.30
CA ALA A 152 -8.46 8.81 22.26
C ALA A 152 -7.80 7.49 22.73
N ILE A 153 -7.21 6.73 21.80
CA ILE A 153 -6.49 5.48 22.13
C ILE A 153 -5.20 5.78 22.92
N CYS A 154 -4.45 6.82 22.56
CA CYS A 154 -3.28 7.29 23.33
C CYS A 154 -3.68 7.69 24.76
N LYS A 155 -4.84 8.32 24.93
CA LYS A 155 -5.36 8.67 26.25
C LYS A 155 -5.65 7.40 27.06
N MET A 156 -6.34 6.41 26.50
CA MET A 156 -6.58 5.13 27.18
C MET A 156 -5.27 4.41 27.54
N ALA A 157 -4.27 4.46 26.64
CA ALA A 157 -2.95 3.89 26.89
C ALA A 157 -2.30 4.49 28.16
N LYS A 158 -2.39 5.80 28.33
CA LYS A 158 -1.86 6.51 29.50
C LYS A 158 -2.70 6.29 30.76
N ASP A 159 -4.03 6.42 30.64
CA ASP A 159 -4.96 6.27 31.77
C ASP A 159 -4.86 4.86 32.39
N TYR A 160 -4.68 3.83 31.56
CA TYR A 160 -4.62 2.43 31.98
C TYR A 160 -3.22 1.83 31.94
N ALA A 161 -2.18 2.67 31.90
CA ALA A 161 -0.77 2.24 31.80
C ALA A 161 -0.38 1.26 32.91
N SER A 162 -0.93 1.45 34.12
CA SER A 162 -0.64 0.64 35.31
C SER A 162 -1.73 -0.40 35.61
N ALA A 163 -2.72 -0.63 34.75
CA ALA A 163 -3.77 -1.62 34.97
C ALA A 163 -3.32 -3.00 34.47
N PRO A 164 -2.85 -3.91 35.35
CA PRO A 164 -2.34 -5.21 34.93
C PRO A 164 -3.49 -6.06 34.39
N MET A 165 -3.20 -6.82 33.33
CA MET A 165 -4.16 -7.73 32.73
C MET A 165 -3.48 -9.04 32.33
N LEU A 166 -4.27 -10.11 32.36
CA LEU A 166 -3.81 -11.39 31.85
C LEU A 166 -3.82 -11.36 30.32
N SER A 167 -2.67 -11.64 29.71
CA SER A 167 -2.60 -11.79 28.26
C SER A 167 -3.19 -13.11 27.82
N ARG A 168 -3.59 -13.16 26.55
CA ARG A 168 -4.13 -14.35 25.92
C ARG A 168 -3.52 -14.60 24.55
N THR A 169 -2.72 -15.65 24.44
CA THR A 169 -2.16 -16.12 23.17
C THR A 169 -2.96 -17.34 22.75
N HIS A 170 -3.42 -17.43 21.49
CA HIS A 170 -4.31 -18.52 21.04
C HIS A 170 -5.44 -18.86 22.04
N THR A 171 -6.04 -17.79 22.60
CA THR A 171 -7.09 -17.77 23.64
C THR A 171 -6.76 -18.38 25.01
N GLN A 172 -5.54 -18.87 25.22
CA GLN A 172 -5.05 -19.43 26.49
C GLN A 172 -4.35 -18.37 27.35
N THR A 173 -4.21 -18.62 28.66
CA THR A 173 -3.53 -17.72 29.58
C THR A 173 -2.04 -17.60 29.23
N ALA A 174 -1.52 -16.37 29.25
CA ALA A 174 -0.14 -16.06 28.90
C ALA A 174 0.45 -14.98 29.82
N SER A 175 1.75 -14.69 29.68
CA SER A 175 2.48 -13.74 30.51
C SER A 175 1.75 -12.38 30.64
N PRO A 176 1.61 -11.81 31.84
CA PRO A 176 0.82 -10.59 32.04
C PRO A 176 1.35 -9.37 31.28
N THR A 177 0.41 -8.49 30.94
CA THR A 177 0.64 -7.19 30.30
C THR A 177 -0.12 -6.10 31.06
N THR A 178 -0.19 -4.88 30.53
CA THR A 178 -1.14 -3.88 31.02
C THR A 178 -2.10 -3.47 29.90
N LEU A 179 -3.34 -3.15 30.28
CA LEU A 179 -4.34 -2.69 29.32
C LEU A 179 -3.82 -1.46 28.57
N GLY A 180 -3.15 -0.54 29.27
CA GLY A 180 -2.57 0.63 28.64
C GLY A 180 -1.52 0.32 27.57
N LYS A 181 -0.70 -0.73 27.76
CA LYS A 181 0.28 -1.14 26.75
C LYS A 181 -0.41 -1.72 25.51
N GLU A 182 -1.46 -2.53 25.68
CA GLU A 182 -2.22 -3.04 24.53
C GLU A 182 -2.86 -1.90 23.72
N MET A 183 -3.39 -0.87 24.38
CA MET A 183 -3.87 0.33 23.68
C MET A 183 -2.74 1.09 22.96
N ALA A 184 -1.56 1.17 23.57
CA ALA A 184 -0.41 1.86 22.97
C ALA A 184 0.03 1.21 21.65
N ILE A 185 -0.06 -0.12 21.53
CA ILE A 185 0.24 -0.84 20.28
C ILE A 185 -0.64 -0.32 19.15
N PHE A 186 -1.97 -0.31 19.33
CA PHE A 186 -2.90 0.17 18.31
C PHE A 186 -2.68 1.65 17.97
N ALA A 187 -2.43 2.50 18.96
CA ALA A 187 -2.12 3.91 18.72
C ALA A 187 -0.90 4.10 17.81
N VAL A 188 0.19 3.36 18.06
CA VAL A 188 1.43 3.44 17.26
C VAL A 188 1.19 2.88 15.85
N ARG A 189 0.50 1.74 15.71
CA ARG A 189 0.15 1.14 14.41
C ARG A 189 -0.71 2.08 13.55
N LEU A 190 -1.79 2.61 14.11
CA LEU A 190 -2.69 3.57 13.44
C LEU A 190 -1.96 4.86 13.07
N SER A 191 -1.10 5.37 13.95
CA SER A 191 -0.28 6.57 13.69
C SER A 191 0.65 6.39 12.49
N ARG A 192 1.34 5.24 12.37
CA ARG A 192 2.19 4.94 11.20
C ARG A 192 1.39 4.99 9.90
N GLN A 193 0.23 4.31 9.85
CA GLN A 193 -0.60 4.31 8.65
C GLN A 193 -1.16 5.71 8.33
N ARG A 194 -1.64 6.44 9.34
CA ARG A 194 -2.11 7.83 9.20
C ARG A 194 -1.03 8.74 8.62
N HIS A 195 0.21 8.63 9.10
CA HIS A 195 1.34 9.40 8.58
C HIS A 195 1.64 9.05 7.11
N ARG A 196 1.69 7.76 6.77
CA ARG A 196 1.91 7.28 5.40
C ARG A 196 0.83 7.75 4.43
N ILE A 197 -0.44 7.67 4.82
CA ILE A 197 -1.57 8.16 4.01
C ILE A 197 -1.39 9.65 3.70
N SER A 198 -0.94 10.47 4.66
CA SER A 198 -0.68 11.89 4.39
C SER A 198 0.52 12.19 3.51
N ARG A 199 1.40 11.21 3.27
CA ARG A 199 2.56 11.35 2.37
C ARG A 199 2.23 11.00 0.92
N VAL A 200 1.03 10.45 0.64
CA VAL A 200 0.60 10.17 -0.72
C VAL A 200 0.47 11.49 -1.48
N GLU A 201 1.33 11.66 -2.49
CA GLU A 201 1.28 12.80 -3.40
C GLU A 201 0.02 12.70 -4.27
N MET A 202 -0.92 13.62 -4.06
CA MET A 202 -2.14 13.73 -4.87
C MET A 202 -1.76 14.31 -6.23
N MET A 203 -1.93 13.52 -7.28
CA MET A 203 -1.39 13.84 -8.60
C MET A 203 -2.47 14.37 -9.54
N GLY A 204 -2.05 15.17 -10.51
CA GLY A 204 -2.92 15.73 -11.52
C GLY A 204 -2.18 16.05 -12.80
N LYS A 205 -2.92 16.06 -13.90
CA LYS A 205 -2.42 16.34 -15.24
C LYS A 205 -3.20 17.46 -15.90
N PHE A 206 -2.55 18.10 -16.86
CA PHE A 206 -3.17 19.08 -17.74
C PHE A 206 -2.42 19.06 -19.07
N ALA A 207 -2.85 18.22 -20.01
CA ALA A 207 -2.05 17.86 -21.17
C ALA A 207 -2.86 17.53 -22.43
N GLY A 208 -4.18 17.77 -22.41
CA GLY A 208 -5.06 17.53 -23.56
C GLY A 208 -5.41 16.05 -23.75
N SER A 209 -5.89 15.75 -24.96
CA SER A 209 -6.52 14.48 -25.34
C SER A 209 -5.68 13.23 -25.16
N VAL A 210 -4.36 13.31 -25.29
CA VAL A 210 -3.48 12.12 -25.28
C VAL A 210 -2.19 12.34 -24.47
N GLY A 211 -2.15 13.42 -23.69
CA GLY A 211 -0.98 13.79 -22.88
C GLY A 211 0.11 14.57 -23.63
N ASN A 212 -0.17 15.07 -24.84
CA ASN A 212 0.85 15.62 -25.75
C ASN A 212 0.69 17.13 -26.04
N TYR A 213 -0.25 17.82 -25.39
CA TYR A 213 -0.46 19.28 -25.53
C TYR A 213 -0.76 19.74 -26.97
N ILE A 214 -1.28 18.86 -27.83
CA ILE A 214 -1.36 19.10 -29.29
C ILE A 214 -2.16 20.36 -29.64
N ALA A 215 -3.38 20.49 -29.12
CA ALA A 215 -4.22 21.66 -29.39
C ALA A 215 -3.58 22.97 -28.91
N LEU A 216 -2.87 22.92 -27.77
CA LEU A 216 -2.16 24.06 -27.21
C LEU A 216 -0.95 24.47 -28.06
N PHE A 217 -0.11 23.51 -28.47
CA PHE A 217 1.05 23.79 -29.33
C PHE A 217 0.66 24.29 -30.70
N VAL A 218 -0.42 23.77 -31.29
CA VAL A 218 -0.90 24.27 -32.59
C VAL A 218 -1.40 25.71 -32.47
N ALA A 219 -2.16 26.04 -31.41
CA ALA A 219 -2.67 27.39 -31.24
C ALA A 219 -1.58 28.41 -30.85
N TYR A 220 -0.60 28.00 -30.04
CA TYR A 220 0.50 28.86 -29.58
C TYR A 220 1.82 28.06 -29.52
N PRO A 221 2.56 27.96 -30.64
CA PRO A 221 3.74 27.10 -30.74
C PRO A 221 4.96 27.61 -29.95
N THR A 222 4.98 28.90 -29.60
CA THR A 222 6.11 29.51 -28.87
C THR A 222 6.00 29.37 -27.35
N VAL A 223 4.85 28.93 -26.83
CA VAL A 223 4.60 28.80 -25.39
C VAL A 223 5.13 27.46 -24.88
N ASN A 224 5.84 27.49 -23.74
CA ASN A 224 6.27 26.27 -23.05
C ASN A 224 5.12 25.65 -22.25
N TRP A 225 4.22 24.94 -22.95
CA TRP A 225 3.03 24.34 -22.36
C TRP A 225 3.30 23.34 -21.23
N PRO A 226 4.31 22.45 -21.31
CA PRO A 226 4.65 21.57 -20.18
C PRO A 226 4.97 22.34 -18.89
N GLN A 227 5.68 23.47 -19.00
CA GLN A 227 5.99 24.32 -17.85
C GLN A 227 4.75 25.06 -17.33
N ILE A 228 3.93 25.62 -18.23
CA ILE A 228 2.68 26.29 -17.86
C ILE A 228 1.71 25.32 -17.18
N ALA A 229 1.58 24.10 -17.69
CA ALA A 229 0.76 23.04 -17.09
C ALA A 229 1.26 22.68 -15.70
N LYS A 230 2.58 22.52 -15.53
CA LYS A 230 3.18 22.28 -14.21
C LYS A 230 2.86 23.40 -13.23
N GLU A 231 3.05 24.65 -13.62
CA GLU A 231 2.71 25.82 -12.79
C GLU A 231 1.23 25.88 -12.45
N PHE A 232 0.35 25.61 -13.42
CA PHE A 232 -1.08 25.60 -13.21
C PHE A 232 -1.51 24.53 -12.20
N VAL A 233 -1.12 23.26 -12.43
CA VAL A 233 -1.46 22.15 -11.54
C VAL A 233 -0.90 22.38 -10.12
N THR A 234 0.34 22.85 -10.02
CA THR A 234 0.96 23.15 -8.71
C THR A 234 0.33 24.36 -8.02
N SER A 235 -0.19 25.34 -8.76
CA SER A 235 -0.92 26.48 -8.17
C SER A 235 -2.23 26.07 -7.50
N LEU A 236 -2.82 24.94 -7.91
CA LEU A 236 -3.97 24.30 -7.24
C LEU A 236 -3.55 23.47 -6.01
N GLY A 237 -2.24 23.38 -5.75
CA GLY A 237 -1.65 22.55 -4.71
C GLY A 237 -1.68 21.05 -5.02
N VAL A 238 -1.75 20.67 -6.29
CA VAL A 238 -1.72 19.29 -6.77
C VAL A 238 -0.33 18.97 -7.34
N CYS A 239 0.15 17.74 -7.19
CA CYS A 239 1.43 17.31 -7.76
C CYS A 239 1.28 17.07 -9.26
N PHE A 240 2.17 17.62 -10.07
CA PHE A 240 2.08 17.52 -11.53
C PHE A 240 2.60 16.17 -12.06
N ASN A 241 1.78 15.49 -12.86
CA ASN A 241 2.15 14.27 -13.58
C ASN A 241 2.35 14.54 -15.09
N PRO A 242 3.60 14.56 -15.60
CA PRO A 242 3.86 14.82 -17.01
C PRO A 242 3.75 13.59 -17.92
N TYR A 243 3.76 12.37 -17.38
CA TYR A 243 3.68 11.13 -18.16
C TYR A 243 2.29 10.52 -17.95
N VAL A 244 1.39 10.85 -18.87
CA VAL A 244 -0.02 10.50 -18.81
C VAL A 244 -0.55 10.17 -20.20
N THR A 245 -1.69 9.49 -20.25
CA THR A 245 -2.48 9.34 -21.48
C THR A 245 -3.58 10.41 -21.49
N GLU A 246 -4.81 10.06 -21.91
CA GLU A 246 -5.92 10.98 -21.76
C GLU A 246 -6.31 11.20 -20.29
N ILE A 247 -6.07 10.19 -19.44
CA ILE A 247 -6.38 10.21 -18.01
C ILE A 247 -5.10 10.41 -17.17
N GLU A 248 -5.29 10.87 -15.93
CA GLU A 248 -4.27 10.67 -14.89
C GLU A 248 -4.17 9.16 -14.59
N THR A 249 -2.99 8.65 -14.22
CA THR A 249 -2.77 7.19 -14.17
C THR A 249 -3.43 6.49 -12.98
N HIS A 250 -3.95 7.25 -12.02
CA HIS A 250 -4.65 6.83 -10.81
C HIS A 250 -3.85 5.94 -9.84
N ASP A 251 -2.55 5.77 -10.10
CA ASP A 251 -1.66 4.99 -9.24
C ASP A 251 -1.62 5.57 -7.80
N TYR A 252 -1.66 6.90 -7.66
CA TYR A 252 -1.72 7.55 -6.34
C TYR A 252 -3.04 7.28 -5.59
N MET A 253 -4.17 7.17 -6.31
CA MET A 253 -5.45 6.83 -5.70
C MET A 253 -5.41 5.39 -5.16
N SER A 254 -4.80 4.47 -5.91
CA SER A 254 -4.57 3.10 -5.43
C SER A 254 -3.75 3.09 -4.14
N ARG A 255 -2.64 3.84 -4.08
CA ARG A 255 -1.80 3.98 -2.86
C ARG A 255 -2.60 4.53 -1.68
N LEU A 256 -3.40 5.56 -1.93
CA LEU A 256 -4.28 6.16 -0.92
C LEU A 256 -5.26 5.13 -0.36
N PHE A 257 -6.00 4.43 -1.21
CA PHE A 257 -7.04 3.48 -0.79
C PHE A 257 -6.48 2.22 -0.14
N ASN A 258 -5.34 1.70 -0.61
CA ASN A 258 -4.64 0.62 0.09
C ASN A 258 -4.14 1.07 1.47
N GLY A 259 -3.72 2.33 1.63
CA GLY A 259 -3.40 2.92 2.93
C GLY A 259 -4.61 2.91 3.87
N PHE A 260 -5.79 3.31 3.39
CA PHE A 260 -7.04 3.22 4.15
C PHE A 260 -7.40 1.79 4.55
N ASN A 261 -7.25 0.81 3.65
CA ASN A 261 -7.48 -0.60 3.99
C ASN A 261 -6.59 -1.06 5.14
N ARG A 262 -5.30 -0.68 5.15
CA ARG A 262 -4.39 -1.00 6.27
C ARG A 262 -4.83 -0.34 7.57
N PHE A 263 -5.20 0.94 7.55
CA PHE A 263 -5.73 1.63 8.73
C PHE A 263 -7.01 0.97 9.25
N ASN A 264 -7.94 0.65 8.35
CA ASN A 264 -9.21 0.02 8.67
C ASN A 264 -9.02 -1.38 9.27
N ASN A 265 -8.08 -2.19 8.76
CA ASN A 265 -7.79 -3.51 9.32
C ASN A 265 -7.22 -3.44 10.75
N ILE A 266 -6.32 -2.49 11.02
CA ILE A 266 -5.82 -2.26 12.39
C ILE A 266 -6.98 -1.87 13.32
N LEU A 267 -7.95 -1.11 12.81
CA LEU A 267 -9.12 -0.71 13.59
C LEU A 267 -10.09 -1.88 13.82
N VAL A 268 -10.31 -2.75 12.84
CA VAL A 268 -11.07 -4.00 13.02
C VAL A 268 -10.43 -4.87 14.11
N ASP A 269 -9.10 -5.01 14.08
CA ASP A 269 -8.33 -5.75 15.09
C ASP A 269 -8.53 -5.14 16.50
N PHE A 270 -8.44 -3.82 16.61
CA PHE A 270 -8.72 -3.08 17.87
C PHE A 270 -10.14 -3.34 18.37
N GLU A 271 -11.15 -3.25 17.50
CA GLU A 271 -12.56 -3.39 17.87
C GLU A 271 -12.90 -4.82 18.29
N CYS A 272 -12.35 -5.81 17.59
CA CYS A 272 -12.45 -7.21 17.97
C CYS A 272 -11.90 -7.45 19.38
N ASP A 273 -10.75 -6.85 19.71
CA ASP A 273 -10.15 -6.98 21.03
C ASP A 273 -10.93 -6.25 22.12
N ILE A 274 -11.42 -5.03 21.87
CA ILE A 274 -12.30 -4.32 22.80
C ILE A 274 -13.59 -5.12 23.08
N GLN A 275 -14.21 -5.67 22.04
CA GLN A 275 -15.41 -6.52 22.19
C GLN A 275 -15.10 -7.77 23.04
N ARG A 276 -13.95 -8.41 22.84
CA ARG A 276 -13.49 -9.54 23.68
C ARG A 276 -13.27 -9.10 25.12
N TYR A 277 -12.65 -7.94 25.37
CA TYR A 277 -12.46 -7.40 26.72
C TYR A 277 -13.79 -7.07 27.42
N ILE A 278 -14.78 -6.57 26.70
CA ILE A 278 -16.16 -6.41 27.21
C ILE A 278 -16.75 -7.77 27.57
N SER A 279 -16.59 -8.79 26.70
CA SER A 279 -17.07 -10.15 26.96
C SER A 279 -16.39 -10.81 28.17
N LEU A 280 -15.12 -10.51 28.43
CA LEU A 280 -14.36 -10.98 29.60
C LEU A 280 -14.74 -10.21 30.88
N GLY A 281 -15.49 -9.11 30.76
CA GLY A 281 -15.88 -8.24 31.87
C GLY A 281 -14.79 -7.27 32.31
N TYR A 282 -13.76 -7.03 31.49
CA TYR A 282 -12.73 -6.02 31.77
C TYR A 282 -13.28 -4.61 31.57
N PHE A 283 -14.27 -4.45 30.71
CA PHE A 283 -15.02 -3.21 30.55
C PHE A 283 -16.49 -3.40 30.90
N LYS A 284 -17.07 -2.39 31.55
CA LYS A 284 -18.51 -2.22 31.71
C LYS A 284 -18.99 -1.15 30.74
N LEU A 285 -20.18 -1.36 30.19
CA LEU A 285 -20.84 -0.39 29.31
C LEU A 285 -21.68 0.59 30.14
N ILE A 286 -21.45 1.88 29.92
CA ILE A 286 -22.22 2.98 30.47
C ILE A 286 -23.48 3.15 29.60
N VAL A 287 -24.65 3.17 30.23
CA VAL A 287 -25.95 3.33 29.57
C VAL A 287 -26.55 4.67 29.95
N LYS A 288 -27.02 5.44 28.96
CA LYS A 288 -27.76 6.68 29.24
C LYS A 288 -29.20 6.35 29.67
N PRO A 289 -29.81 7.10 30.60
CA PRO A 289 -31.20 6.91 30.97
C PRO A 289 -32.13 6.95 29.74
N GLY A 290 -32.84 5.84 29.48
CA GLY A 290 -33.78 5.71 28.35
C GLY A 290 -33.28 4.87 27.16
N GLU A 291 -31.99 4.53 27.09
CA GLU A 291 -31.46 3.63 26.07
C GLU A 291 -31.92 2.17 26.30
N ILE A 292 -32.34 1.49 25.23
CA ILE A 292 -32.82 0.11 25.27
C ILE A 292 -31.73 -0.81 24.70
N GLY A 293 -30.99 -1.51 25.57
CA GLY A 293 -29.89 -2.40 25.17
C GLY A 293 -30.31 -3.75 24.57
N ALA A 294 -31.57 -4.17 24.77
CA ALA A 294 -32.17 -5.34 24.14
C ALA A 294 -33.69 -5.16 24.00
N SER A 295 -34.27 -5.71 22.94
CA SER A 295 -35.72 -5.62 22.67
C SER A 295 -36.54 -5.97 23.92
N ARG A 296 -37.68 -5.28 24.10
CA ARG A 296 -38.63 -5.51 25.22
C ARG A 296 -39.14 -6.96 25.31
N TYR A 297 -38.95 -7.75 24.26
CA TYR A 297 -39.31 -9.18 24.20
C TYR A 297 -38.19 -10.13 24.63
N THR A 298 -36.99 -9.62 24.95
CA THR A 298 -35.89 -10.45 25.48
C THR A 298 -36.06 -10.66 26.99
N ARG A 299 -35.86 -11.89 27.47
CA ARG A 299 -36.00 -12.27 28.89
C ARG A 299 -34.95 -11.64 29.83
N ASN A 300 -34.00 -10.84 29.31
CA ASN A 300 -32.94 -10.22 30.10
C ASN A 300 -32.95 -8.68 29.95
N PRO A 301 -33.71 -7.96 30.78
CA PRO A 301 -33.80 -6.50 30.74
C PRO A 301 -32.50 -5.77 31.15
N ARG A 302 -31.43 -6.50 31.52
CA ARG A 302 -30.11 -5.95 31.88
C ARG A 302 -29.03 -6.12 30.80
N LYS A 303 -29.36 -6.70 29.63
CA LYS A 303 -28.39 -6.94 28.56
C LYS A 303 -27.99 -5.61 27.88
N ILE A 304 -26.69 -5.33 27.82
CA ILE A 304 -26.10 -4.17 27.16
C ILE A 304 -25.05 -4.70 26.20
N ASN A 305 -25.14 -4.35 24.91
CA ASN A 305 -24.27 -4.88 23.86
C ASN A 305 -23.30 -3.78 23.36
N PRO A 306 -22.10 -4.15 22.88
CA PRO A 306 -21.11 -3.21 22.33
C PRO A 306 -21.47 -2.76 20.90
N ILE A 307 -22.72 -2.29 20.68
CA ILE A 307 -23.29 -2.06 19.35
C ILE A 307 -22.51 -1.05 18.50
N ASP A 308 -21.85 -0.07 19.12
CA ASP A 308 -21.09 0.94 18.37
C ASP A 308 -19.84 0.31 17.72
N PHE A 309 -19.20 -0.65 18.40
CA PHE A 309 -18.07 -1.41 17.86
C PHE A 309 -18.53 -2.42 16.79
N GLU A 310 -19.64 -3.14 17.02
CA GLU A 310 -20.21 -4.05 16.02
C GLU A 310 -20.64 -3.32 14.73
N ASN A 311 -21.21 -2.12 14.87
CA ASN A 311 -21.56 -1.25 13.73
C ASN A 311 -20.32 -0.76 12.99
N SER A 312 -19.28 -0.36 13.73
CA SER A 312 -18.02 0.07 13.14
C SER A 312 -17.35 -1.06 12.35
N GLU A 313 -17.21 -2.24 12.94
CA GLU A 313 -16.61 -3.43 12.33
C GLU A 313 -17.28 -3.77 10.98
N GLY A 314 -18.63 -3.78 10.95
CA GLY A 314 -19.39 -4.02 9.73
C GLY A 314 -19.15 -2.97 8.64
N ASN A 315 -19.08 -1.69 9.02
CA ASN A 315 -18.79 -0.60 8.09
C ASN A 315 -17.35 -0.62 7.58
N LEU A 316 -16.37 -1.01 8.40
CA LEU A 316 -14.97 -1.19 7.98
C LEU A 316 -14.86 -2.31 6.93
N GLY A 317 -15.64 -3.38 7.07
CA GLY A 317 -15.73 -4.44 6.05
C GLY A 317 -16.26 -3.93 4.69
N VAL A 318 -17.36 -3.18 4.70
CA VAL A 318 -17.93 -2.57 3.49
C VAL A 318 -16.95 -1.57 2.86
N ALA A 319 -16.33 -0.72 3.69
CA ALA A 319 -15.32 0.23 3.24
C ALA A 319 -14.15 -0.48 2.55
N SER A 320 -13.61 -1.53 3.18
CA SER A 320 -12.44 -2.23 2.67
C SER A 320 -12.71 -2.95 1.36
N GLY A 321 -13.91 -3.54 1.19
CA GLY A 321 -14.33 -4.13 -0.09
C GLY A 321 -14.41 -3.09 -1.23
N SER A 322 -15.01 -1.93 -0.95
CA SER A 322 -15.11 -0.84 -1.92
C SER A 322 -13.75 -0.24 -2.30
N LEU A 323 -12.92 0.06 -1.29
CA LEU A 323 -11.60 0.67 -1.47
C LEU A 323 -10.61 -0.28 -2.16
N SER A 324 -10.68 -1.59 -1.89
CA SER A 324 -9.87 -2.60 -2.59
C SER A 324 -10.25 -2.71 -4.07
N TYR A 325 -11.54 -2.62 -4.40
CA TYR A 325 -11.96 -2.60 -5.81
C TYR A 325 -11.46 -1.34 -6.53
N LEU A 326 -11.56 -0.17 -5.89
CA LEU A 326 -11.04 1.09 -6.44
C LEU A 326 -9.53 1.03 -6.66
N SER A 327 -8.78 0.52 -5.68
CA SER A 327 -7.32 0.42 -5.77
C SER A 327 -6.86 -0.54 -6.86
N ASP A 328 -7.62 -1.60 -7.12
CA ASP A 328 -7.33 -2.54 -8.19
C ASP A 328 -7.76 -2.04 -9.57
N LYS A 329 -8.98 -1.50 -9.72
CA LYS A 329 -9.53 -1.15 -11.04
C LYS A 329 -8.93 0.12 -11.64
N LEU A 330 -8.73 1.17 -10.85
CA LEU A 330 -8.46 2.51 -11.37
C LEU A 330 -7.16 2.61 -12.17
N PRO A 331 -6.04 1.98 -11.76
CA PRO A 331 -4.78 2.03 -12.50
C PRO A 331 -4.80 1.28 -13.85
N LYS A 332 -5.87 0.54 -14.17
CA LYS A 332 -6.00 -0.24 -15.41
C LYS A 332 -7.03 0.40 -16.34
N SER A 333 -6.59 0.82 -17.52
CA SER A 333 -7.41 1.48 -18.54
C SER A 333 -6.88 1.16 -19.92
N ARG A 334 -7.71 0.56 -20.78
CA ARG A 334 -7.26 0.09 -22.10
C ARG A 334 -6.72 1.24 -22.96
N LEU A 335 -5.50 1.09 -23.47
CA LEU A 335 -4.82 2.02 -24.35
C LEU A 335 -4.78 3.43 -23.73
N GLN A 336 -5.13 4.46 -24.48
CA GLN A 336 -5.06 5.83 -23.97
C GLN A 336 -6.22 6.20 -23.04
N ARG A 337 -7.31 5.41 -23.05
CA ARG A 337 -8.29 5.23 -21.94
C ARG A 337 -9.51 4.42 -22.38
N ASP A 338 -10.22 3.85 -21.41
CA ASP A 338 -11.66 3.54 -21.49
C ASP A 338 -12.53 4.51 -20.64
N ARG A 339 -13.85 4.30 -20.52
CA ARG A 339 -14.76 5.13 -19.69
C ARG A 339 -15.18 4.48 -18.37
N THR A 340 -14.61 3.32 -18.05
CA THR A 340 -15.08 2.53 -16.89
C THR A 340 -14.74 3.21 -15.56
N ASP A 341 -13.64 3.97 -15.54
CA ASP A 341 -13.19 4.82 -14.45
C ASP A 341 -14.21 5.91 -14.07
N ILE A 342 -14.86 6.57 -15.03
CA ILE A 342 -15.82 7.68 -14.77
C ILE A 342 -16.93 7.26 -13.80
N THR A 343 -17.51 6.08 -14.00
CA THR A 343 -18.56 5.56 -13.11
C THR A 343 -17.98 5.14 -11.76
N VAL A 344 -16.77 4.58 -11.77
CA VAL A 344 -16.11 4.05 -10.57
C VAL A 344 -15.65 5.18 -9.65
N LEU A 345 -15.09 6.26 -10.18
CA LEU A 345 -14.62 7.43 -9.42
C LEU A 345 -15.76 8.12 -8.66
N LYS A 346 -17.00 8.10 -9.17
CA LYS A 346 -18.17 8.62 -8.45
C LYS A 346 -18.46 7.90 -7.12
N ASN A 347 -17.86 6.73 -6.90
CA ASN A 347 -18.03 5.94 -5.69
C ASN A 347 -16.88 6.10 -4.68
N MET A 348 -15.87 6.94 -4.95
CA MET A 348 -14.75 7.15 -4.01
C MET A 348 -15.24 7.61 -2.61
N GLY A 349 -16.31 8.41 -2.57
CA GLY A 349 -16.92 8.87 -1.32
C GLY A 349 -17.64 7.78 -0.53
N VAL A 350 -18.05 6.67 -1.16
CA VAL A 350 -18.79 5.60 -0.49
C VAL A 350 -17.88 4.83 0.47
N GLY A 351 -16.73 4.34 -0.03
CA GLY A 351 -15.75 3.63 0.81
C GLY A 351 -15.17 4.52 1.91
N LEU A 352 -14.89 5.78 1.60
CA LEU A 352 -14.43 6.78 2.58
C LEU A 352 -15.52 7.16 3.59
N GLY A 353 -16.79 7.21 3.17
CA GLY A 353 -17.94 7.49 4.03
C GLY A 353 -18.18 6.39 5.06
N HIS A 354 -18.13 5.12 4.64
CA HIS A 354 -18.17 3.99 5.56
C HIS A 354 -16.98 3.99 6.54
N SER A 355 -15.78 4.35 6.07
CA SER A 355 -14.61 4.50 6.94
C SER A 355 -14.82 5.60 7.99
N LEU A 356 -15.29 6.78 7.60
CA LEU A 356 -15.55 7.88 8.53
C LEU A 356 -16.64 7.53 9.56
N LEU A 357 -17.72 6.87 9.11
CA LEU A 357 -18.80 6.41 9.97
C LEU A 357 -18.29 5.42 11.02
N ALA A 358 -17.44 4.47 10.60
CA ALA A 358 -16.75 3.56 11.51
C ALA A 358 -15.92 4.31 12.54
N TYR A 359 -15.04 5.23 12.14
CA TYR A 359 -14.18 5.98 13.06
C TYR A 359 -15.00 6.75 14.13
N ARG A 360 -16.12 7.36 13.71
CA ARG A 360 -17.04 8.06 14.61
C ARG A 360 -17.78 7.09 15.53
N SER A 361 -18.15 5.91 15.05
CA SER A 361 -18.78 4.84 15.85
C SER A 361 -17.81 4.27 16.89
N THR A 362 -16.55 4.02 16.53
CA THR A 362 -15.51 3.59 17.48
C THR A 362 -15.35 4.61 18.61
N LEU A 363 -15.25 5.91 18.28
CA LEU A 363 -15.14 6.98 19.26
C LEU A 363 -16.35 7.03 20.21
N GLN A 364 -17.55 6.82 19.68
CA GLN A 364 -18.77 6.73 20.48
C GLN A 364 -18.76 5.51 21.42
N GLY A 365 -18.32 4.35 20.92
CA GLY A 365 -18.15 3.14 21.72
C GLY A 365 -17.13 3.31 22.85
N MET A 366 -15.98 3.91 22.54
CA MET A 366 -14.92 4.22 23.50
C MET A 366 -15.42 5.16 24.63
N ALA A 367 -16.29 6.11 24.31
CA ALA A 367 -16.89 7.00 25.31
C ALA A 367 -17.87 6.27 26.26
N LYS A 368 -18.32 5.06 25.92
CA LYS A 368 -19.28 4.27 26.69
C LYS A 368 -18.63 3.14 27.49
N ILE A 369 -17.33 2.89 27.38
CA ILE A 369 -16.65 1.84 28.15
C ILE A 369 -16.00 2.41 29.41
N GLN A 370 -16.09 1.67 30.51
CA GLN A 370 -15.39 1.95 31.76
C GLN A 370 -14.66 0.70 32.23
N ILE A 371 -13.39 0.83 32.58
CA ILE A 371 -12.59 -0.28 33.09
C ILE A 371 -13.20 -0.86 34.38
N TYR A 372 -13.13 -2.18 34.54
CA TYR A 372 -13.51 -2.89 35.75
C TYR A 372 -12.32 -3.70 36.29
N GLU A 373 -11.38 -2.96 36.90
CA GLU A 373 -10.08 -3.48 37.37
C GLU A 373 -10.19 -4.70 38.31
N PHE A 374 -11.26 -4.77 39.11
CA PHE A 374 -11.50 -5.89 40.01
C PHE A 374 -11.49 -7.23 39.26
N ARG A 375 -12.13 -7.30 38.09
CA ARG A 375 -12.22 -8.55 37.32
C ARG A 375 -10.87 -8.98 36.75
N MET A 376 -10.10 -8.02 36.23
CA MET A 376 -8.75 -8.26 35.70
C MET A 376 -7.80 -8.73 36.80
N THR A 377 -7.90 -8.12 37.97
CA THR A 377 -7.08 -8.44 39.15
C THR A 377 -7.43 -9.82 39.72
N GLU A 378 -8.72 -10.15 39.82
CA GLU A 378 -9.21 -11.46 40.25
C GLU A 378 -8.66 -12.59 39.36
N GLU A 379 -8.68 -12.39 38.04
CA GLU A 379 -8.19 -13.37 37.09
C GLU A 379 -6.67 -13.58 37.19
N LEU A 380 -5.91 -12.50 37.37
CA LEU A 380 -4.46 -12.59 37.61
C LEU A 380 -4.14 -13.33 38.91
N HIS A 381 -4.91 -13.13 39.98
CA HIS A 381 -4.71 -13.84 41.25
C HIS A 381 -4.86 -15.36 41.12
N GLY A 382 -5.69 -15.82 40.18
CA GLY A 382 -5.92 -17.24 39.92
C GLY A 382 -4.94 -17.90 38.94
N SER A 383 -4.09 -17.12 38.27
CA SER A 383 -3.31 -17.61 37.11
C SER A 383 -1.80 -17.66 37.43
N TRP A 384 -1.37 -18.54 38.34
CA TRP A 384 0.05 -18.64 38.75
C TRP A 384 0.93 -19.34 37.71
N GLU A 385 0.34 -20.12 36.81
CA GLU A 385 1.03 -20.82 35.73
C GLU A 385 1.80 -19.86 34.81
N VAL A 386 1.41 -18.59 34.72
CA VAL A 386 2.10 -17.59 33.89
C VAL A 386 3.50 -17.23 34.38
N LEU A 387 3.86 -17.59 35.62
CA LEU A 387 5.21 -17.40 36.16
C LEU A 387 6.17 -18.53 35.74
N ALA A 388 5.68 -19.57 35.08
CA ALA A 388 6.48 -20.70 34.65
C ALA A 388 7.63 -20.24 33.72
N GLU A 389 7.35 -19.35 32.77
CA GLU A 389 8.37 -18.73 31.89
C GLU A 389 9.48 -18.06 32.70
N ALA A 390 9.14 -17.23 33.68
CA ALA A 390 10.10 -16.54 34.54
C ALA A 390 11.02 -17.53 35.29
N ILE A 391 10.44 -18.60 35.83
CA ILE A 391 11.19 -19.66 36.55
C ILE A 391 12.13 -20.38 35.59
N GLN A 392 11.65 -20.75 34.40
CA GLN A 392 12.45 -21.43 33.37
C GLN A 392 13.66 -20.61 32.94
N ILE A 393 13.48 -19.31 32.67
CA ILE A 393 14.58 -18.46 32.19
C ILE A 393 15.61 -18.22 33.30
N VAL A 394 15.18 -18.11 34.56
CA VAL A 394 16.12 -18.07 35.70
C VAL A 394 16.88 -19.41 35.84
N MET A 395 16.21 -20.54 35.62
CA MET A 395 16.87 -21.85 35.60
C MET A 395 17.92 -21.96 34.48
N GLN A 396 17.60 -21.50 33.26
CA GLN A 396 18.55 -21.42 32.15
C GLN A 396 19.77 -20.58 32.51
N ARG A 397 19.54 -19.38 33.06
CA ARG A 397 20.59 -18.47 33.49
C ARG A 397 21.61 -19.15 34.42
N TYR A 398 21.15 -19.94 35.39
CA TYR A 398 22.02 -20.62 36.36
C TYR A 398 22.46 -22.03 35.93
N GLY A 399 22.31 -22.39 34.64
CA GLY A 399 22.81 -23.64 34.10
C GLY A 399 22.09 -24.89 34.63
N VAL A 400 20.84 -24.76 35.08
CA VAL A 400 20.03 -25.91 35.49
C VAL A 400 19.69 -26.71 34.23
N PRO A 401 20.06 -28.01 34.14
CA PRO A 401 19.85 -28.79 32.92
C PRO A 401 18.37 -29.05 32.69
N GLU A 402 17.98 -29.06 31.41
CA GLU A 402 16.63 -29.34 30.91
C GLU A 402 15.52 -28.56 31.65
N PRO A 403 15.60 -27.22 31.70
CA PRO A 403 14.74 -26.42 32.55
C PRO A 403 13.26 -26.53 32.17
N TYR A 404 12.96 -26.65 30.88
CA TYR A 404 11.60 -26.86 30.37
C TYR A 404 10.98 -28.20 30.85
N GLU A 405 11.72 -29.30 30.74
CA GLU A 405 11.20 -30.62 31.14
C GLU A 405 10.98 -30.70 32.67
N LYS A 406 11.84 -30.08 33.47
CA LYS A 406 11.62 -29.93 34.91
C LYS A 406 10.37 -29.10 35.24
N LEU A 407 10.13 -28.02 34.50
CA LEU A 407 8.96 -27.17 34.68
C LEU A 407 7.64 -27.89 34.32
N LYS A 408 7.70 -28.80 33.34
CA LYS A 408 6.57 -29.65 32.94
C LYS A 408 6.08 -30.54 34.09
N GLU A 409 6.94 -30.95 35.01
CA GLU A 409 6.55 -31.71 36.20
C GLU A 409 5.68 -30.90 37.18
N LEU A 410 5.86 -29.58 37.20
CA LEU A 410 5.08 -28.63 37.97
C LEU A 410 3.71 -28.35 37.33
N THR A 411 3.65 -28.24 36.01
CA THR A 411 2.46 -27.76 35.28
C THR A 411 1.57 -28.87 34.72
N ARG A 412 2.10 -30.07 34.43
CA ARG A 412 1.35 -31.12 33.72
C ARG A 412 0.33 -31.81 34.62
N GLY A 413 -0.95 -31.54 34.35
CA GLY A 413 -2.08 -32.21 35.01
C GLY A 413 -2.29 -31.81 36.48
N LYS A 414 -1.67 -30.71 36.93
CA LYS A 414 -1.78 -30.17 38.28
C LYS A 414 -2.14 -28.69 38.22
N GLU A 415 -2.92 -28.24 39.19
CA GLU A 415 -3.17 -26.81 39.39
C GLU A 415 -1.90 -26.15 39.93
N VAL A 416 -1.43 -25.10 39.24
CA VAL A 416 -0.26 -24.34 39.68
C VAL A 416 -0.73 -23.29 40.67
N THR A 417 -0.27 -23.42 41.92
CA THR A 417 -0.55 -22.47 43.01
C THR A 417 0.74 -21.83 43.51
N ARG A 418 0.61 -20.73 44.27
CA ARG A 418 1.74 -20.10 44.97
C ARG A 418 2.53 -21.11 45.81
N GLU A 419 1.85 -21.98 46.53
CA GLU A 419 2.43 -22.99 47.39
C GLU A 419 3.19 -24.03 46.57
N SER A 420 2.63 -24.47 45.43
CA SER A 420 3.29 -25.41 44.53
C SER A 420 4.58 -24.85 43.93
N ILE A 421 4.58 -23.58 43.52
CA ILE A 421 5.78 -22.89 43.01
C ILE A 421 6.84 -22.79 44.12
N LYS A 422 6.46 -22.38 45.34
CA LYS A 422 7.38 -22.31 46.48
C LYS A 422 8.02 -23.68 46.77
N GLU A 423 7.24 -24.75 46.71
CA GLU A 423 7.77 -26.09 46.95
C GLU A 423 8.71 -26.54 45.83
N PHE A 424 8.36 -26.27 44.57
CA PHE A 424 9.23 -26.52 43.43
C PHE A 424 10.57 -25.78 43.55
N LEU A 425 10.55 -24.49 43.88
CA LEU A 425 11.76 -23.66 44.03
C LEU A 425 12.68 -24.13 45.18
N LYS A 426 12.14 -24.78 46.23
CA LYS A 426 12.98 -25.35 47.29
C LYS A 426 13.86 -26.48 46.76
N GLY A 427 13.31 -27.32 45.87
CA GLY A 427 13.99 -28.47 45.28
C GLY A 427 15.02 -28.14 44.20
N LEU A 428 15.01 -26.92 43.66
CA LEU A 428 15.97 -26.49 42.64
C LEU A 428 17.30 -26.08 43.26
N ASP A 429 18.42 -26.40 42.60
CA ASP A 429 19.74 -25.89 42.96
C ASP A 429 19.93 -24.49 42.36
N LEU A 430 19.43 -23.47 43.06
CA LEU A 430 19.54 -22.07 42.68
C LEU A 430 20.09 -21.25 43.86
N PRO A 431 20.87 -20.18 43.62
CA PRO A 431 21.33 -19.29 44.68
C PRO A 431 20.17 -18.67 45.48
N LYS A 432 20.44 -18.21 46.70
CA LYS A 432 19.39 -17.68 47.60
C LYS A 432 18.67 -16.45 47.03
N GLU A 433 19.41 -15.52 46.45
CA GLU A 433 18.87 -14.26 45.92
C GLU A 433 17.83 -14.47 44.79
N PRO A 434 18.11 -15.21 43.70
CA PRO A 434 17.11 -15.48 42.65
C PRO A 434 15.91 -16.29 43.17
N LYS A 435 16.11 -17.22 44.13
CA LYS A 435 14.98 -17.91 44.78
C LYS A 435 14.05 -16.94 45.50
N ILE A 436 14.60 -15.98 46.26
CA ILE A 436 13.79 -14.97 46.97
C ILE A 436 13.02 -14.12 45.96
N LYS A 437 13.67 -13.63 44.90
CA LYS A 437 13.02 -12.85 43.83
C LYS A 437 11.86 -13.60 43.18
N LEU A 438 12.04 -14.89 42.85
CA LEU A 438 10.98 -15.72 42.27
C LEU A 438 9.83 -15.99 43.25
N ILE A 439 10.09 -16.08 44.56
CA ILE A 439 9.06 -16.26 45.61
C ILE A 439 8.22 -14.98 45.82
N GLU A 440 8.84 -13.82 45.65
CA GLU A 440 8.18 -12.51 45.74
C GLU A 440 7.36 -12.17 44.49
N LEU A 441 7.71 -12.78 43.34
CA LEU A 441 7.02 -12.55 42.08
C LEU A 441 5.57 -13.04 42.15
N THR A 442 4.67 -12.20 41.64
CA THR A 442 3.24 -12.50 41.48
C THR A 442 2.81 -12.21 40.04
N PRO A 443 1.70 -12.80 39.56
CA PRO A 443 1.14 -12.44 38.26
C PRO A 443 0.89 -10.93 38.10
N LEU A 444 0.47 -10.23 39.16
CA LEU A 444 0.25 -8.78 39.11
C LEU A 444 1.54 -7.98 38.89
N SER A 445 2.66 -8.42 39.47
CA SER A 445 3.96 -7.75 39.35
C SER A 445 4.74 -8.15 38.10
N TYR A 446 4.36 -9.24 37.43
CA TYR A 446 5.06 -9.80 36.26
C TYR A 446 4.59 -9.16 34.95
N VAL A 447 4.64 -7.82 34.88
CA VAL A 447 4.21 -7.03 33.70
C VAL A 447 5.37 -6.43 32.89
N GLY A 448 6.62 -6.73 33.28
CA GLY A 448 7.83 -6.29 32.59
C GLY A 448 7.86 -4.77 32.34
N ALA A 449 8.14 -4.38 31.09
CA ALA A 449 8.23 -2.99 30.66
C ALA A 449 6.87 -2.37 30.25
N ALA A 450 5.75 -3.08 30.38
CA ALA A 450 4.45 -2.66 29.86
C ALA A 450 4.04 -1.24 30.30
N VAL A 451 4.18 -0.94 31.60
CA VAL A 451 3.85 0.39 32.16
C VAL A 451 4.70 1.50 31.52
N LYS A 452 6.00 1.23 31.31
CA LYS A 452 6.93 2.20 30.69
C LYS A 452 6.55 2.44 29.23
N LEU A 453 6.32 1.38 28.46
CA LEU A 453 5.94 1.46 27.05
C LEU A 453 4.61 2.21 26.87
N ALA A 454 3.60 1.91 27.70
CA ALA A 454 2.30 2.58 27.69
C ALA A 454 2.42 4.09 27.94
N ARG A 455 3.25 4.50 28.92
CA ARG A 455 3.50 5.92 29.22
C ARG A 455 4.29 6.65 28.13
N MET A 456 5.08 5.93 27.34
CA MET A 456 5.88 6.49 26.24
C MET A 456 5.11 6.60 24.91
N VAL A 457 3.81 6.24 24.89
CA VAL A 457 3.00 6.21 23.65
C VAL A 457 3.02 7.53 22.87
N ASP A 458 2.96 8.69 23.51
CA ASP A 458 2.98 9.98 22.82
C ASP A 458 4.32 10.22 22.09
N ALA A 459 5.43 9.82 22.72
CA ALA A 459 6.76 9.92 22.12
C ALA A 459 6.91 8.92 20.96
N ALA A 460 6.34 7.72 21.09
CA ALA A 460 6.34 6.73 20.03
C ALA A 460 5.52 7.17 18.82
N VAL A 461 4.30 7.69 19.04
CA VAL A 461 3.42 8.28 18.01
C VAL A 461 4.05 9.51 17.35
N LYS A 462 4.89 10.24 18.06
CA LYS A 462 5.68 11.32 17.45
C LYS A 462 6.83 10.77 16.60
N ALA A 463 7.54 9.75 17.07
CA ALA A 463 8.66 9.15 16.37
C ALA A 463 8.28 8.47 15.04
N THR A 464 7.03 8.01 14.90
CA THR A 464 6.51 7.48 13.61
C THR A 464 6.43 8.54 12.51
N ILE A 465 6.49 9.83 12.86
CA ILE A 465 6.47 10.97 11.94
C ILE A 465 7.91 11.38 11.54
N GLU A 466 8.90 11.12 12.41
CA GLU A 466 10.26 11.68 12.31
C GLU A 466 11.32 10.72 11.73
N LYS A 467 11.07 9.40 11.68
CA LYS A 467 12.06 8.44 11.18
C LYS A 467 12.19 8.45 9.64
N ASN A 468 13.43 8.61 9.17
CA ASN A 468 13.89 8.34 7.80
C ASN A 468 14.67 7.01 7.76
N CYS A 469 14.58 6.30 6.64
CA CYS A 469 15.01 4.91 6.43
C CYS A 469 16.43 4.56 6.89
N VAL A 470 16.60 3.31 7.35
CA VAL A 470 17.88 2.69 7.72
C VAL A 470 18.60 2.14 6.47
N SER A 471 19.93 2.23 6.45
CA SER A 471 20.80 1.88 5.33
C SER A 471 20.70 0.42 4.85
N SER A 472 20.86 0.23 3.54
CA SER A 472 20.79 -1.05 2.82
C SER A 472 22.06 -1.90 2.97
N GLU A 473 22.15 -2.69 4.05
CA GLU A 473 23.10 -3.81 4.09
C GLU A 473 22.60 -4.99 3.25
N LYS A 474 23.48 -5.54 2.40
CA LYS A 474 23.21 -6.71 1.55
C LYS A 474 23.13 -7.97 2.41
N VAL A 475 21.97 -8.63 2.40
CA VAL A 475 21.81 -9.97 2.95
C VAL A 475 22.47 -10.96 2.00
N LYS A 476 23.50 -11.69 2.46
CA LYS A 476 24.14 -12.75 1.67
C LYS A 476 23.14 -13.88 1.41
N MET A 477 22.98 -14.25 0.14
CA MET A 477 22.23 -15.44 -0.27
C MET A 477 23.03 -16.70 0.04
N VAL A 478 22.35 -17.76 0.47
CA VAL A 478 22.97 -19.07 0.66
C VAL A 478 22.88 -19.87 -0.65
N PRO A 479 23.96 -20.52 -1.09
CA PRO A 479 23.91 -21.41 -2.23
C PRO A 479 23.12 -22.68 -1.90
N CYS A 480 21.95 -22.86 -2.53
CA CYS A 480 21.22 -24.13 -2.53
C CYS A 480 21.31 -24.75 -3.93
N LYS A 481 21.83 -25.97 -4.05
CA LYS A 481 21.80 -26.74 -5.32
C LYS A 481 20.95 -28.00 -5.12
N PRO A 482 19.85 -28.18 -5.88
CA PRO A 482 19.03 -29.39 -5.77
C PRO A 482 19.77 -30.63 -6.29
N SER A 483 19.45 -31.80 -5.72
CA SER A 483 20.01 -33.11 -6.10
C SER A 483 19.19 -33.81 -7.20
N CYS A 484 19.76 -34.88 -7.78
CA CYS A 484 19.37 -35.58 -9.02
C CYS A 484 17.95 -36.21 -9.09
N GLU A 485 17.08 -36.08 -8.08
CA GLU A 485 15.70 -36.64 -8.07
C GLU A 485 14.61 -35.66 -8.60
N PHE A 486 15.04 -34.52 -9.14
CA PHE A 486 14.16 -33.38 -9.42
C PHE A 486 13.15 -33.61 -10.57
N GLU A 487 13.47 -34.40 -11.59
CA GLU A 487 12.62 -34.57 -12.78
C GLU A 487 11.28 -35.27 -12.47
N THR A 488 11.29 -36.33 -11.66
CA THR A 488 10.07 -37.02 -11.22
C THR A 488 9.23 -36.17 -10.26
N PHE A 489 9.88 -35.36 -9.41
CA PHE A 489 9.20 -34.44 -8.51
C PHE A 489 8.49 -33.31 -9.26
N SER A 490 9.15 -32.73 -10.27
CA SER A 490 8.61 -31.63 -11.09
C SER A 490 7.30 -32.02 -11.80
N LEU A 491 7.18 -33.26 -12.29
CA LEU A 491 5.95 -33.75 -12.93
C LEU A 491 4.78 -33.99 -11.96
N MET A 492 5.06 -34.14 -10.66
CA MET A 492 4.06 -34.42 -9.62
C MET A 492 3.79 -33.21 -8.71
N ALA A 493 4.48 -32.09 -8.94
CA ALA A 493 4.32 -30.87 -8.16
C ALA A 493 2.89 -30.32 -8.29
N LEU A 494 2.25 -30.00 -7.15
CA LEU A 494 0.90 -29.42 -7.12
C LEU A 494 0.90 -27.95 -7.57
N SER A 495 1.97 -27.24 -7.22
CA SER A 495 2.19 -25.86 -7.66
C SER A 495 2.89 -25.85 -9.01
N PRO A 496 2.43 -25.07 -10.00
CA PRO A 496 3.14 -24.93 -11.27
C PRO A 496 4.50 -24.24 -11.11
N LEU A 497 4.70 -23.46 -10.04
CA LEU A 497 5.99 -22.84 -9.71
C LEU A 497 7.07 -23.88 -9.38
N ASP A 498 6.70 -24.94 -8.67
CA ASP A 498 7.63 -26.01 -8.26
C ASP A 498 7.80 -27.09 -9.34
N GLY A 499 6.91 -27.08 -10.34
CA GLY A 499 6.92 -28.01 -11.47
C GLY A 499 7.42 -27.33 -12.75
N GLN A 500 6.47 -27.01 -13.64
CA GLN A 500 6.72 -26.47 -14.99
C GLN A 500 7.57 -25.19 -14.99
N TYR A 501 7.42 -24.32 -13.99
CA TYR A 501 8.05 -23.00 -13.96
C TYR A 501 9.30 -22.92 -13.07
N TRP A 502 9.76 -24.03 -12.49
CA TRP A 502 10.86 -24.02 -11.52
C TRP A 502 12.11 -23.28 -12.02
N SER A 503 12.55 -23.58 -13.25
CA SER A 503 13.73 -22.96 -13.86
C SER A 503 13.64 -21.42 -13.99
N LYS A 504 12.44 -20.85 -13.93
CA LYS A 504 12.22 -19.41 -13.96
C LYS A 504 12.20 -18.77 -12.56
N VAL A 505 11.96 -19.55 -11.51
CA VAL A 505 11.73 -19.02 -10.15
C VAL A 505 12.66 -19.61 -9.08
N GLU A 506 13.56 -20.54 -9.43
CA GLU A 506 14.46 -21.21 -8.49
C GLU A 506 15.37 -20.25 -7.70
N ASP A 507 15.63 -19.05 -8.25
CA ASP A 507 16.37 -17.97 -7.59
C ASP A 507 15.74 -17.55 -6.25
N LEU A 508 14.43 -17.73 -6.07
CA LEU A 508 13.72 -17.43 -4.83
C LEU A 508 13.89 -18.52 -3.77
N ALA A 509 14.19 -19.75 -4.17
CA ALA A 509 14.19 -20.92 -3.28
C ALA A 509 15.13 -20.77 -2.06
N PRO A 510 16.34 -20.18 -2.15
CA PRO A 510 17.18 -19.97 -0.98
C PRO A 510 16.55 -19.09 0.11
N CYS A 511 15.58 -18.23 -0.24
CA CYS A 511 14.87 -17.37 0.70
C CYS A 511 13.44 -17.83 1.00
N MET A 512 12.70 -18.32 0.01
CA MET A 512 11.23 -18.52 0.09
C MET A 512 10.82 -19.98 0.23
N SER A 513 11.76 -20.87 0.58
CA SER A 513 11.49 -22.29 0.85
C SER A 513 11.59 -22.62 2.35
N GLU A 514 11.16 -23.83 2.72
CA GLU A 514 11.38 -24.38 4.07
C GLU A 514 12.88 -24.48 4.43
N TYR A 515 13.76 -24.69 3.44
CA TYR A 515 15.20 -24.61 3.65
C TYR A 515 15.62 -23.19 4.03
N GLY A 516 15.13 -22.18 3.30
CA GLY A 516 15.40 -20.77 3.60
C GLY A 516 14.93 -20.38 5.00
N LEU A 517 13.70 -20.73 5.37
CA LEU A 517 13.17 -20.48 6.71
C LEU A 517 14.05 -21.12 7.79
N THR A 518 14.40 -22.40 7.62
CA THR A 518 15.27 -23.13 8.56
C THR A 518 16.64 -22.47 8.69
N TYR A 519 17.26 -22.09 7.57
CA TYR A 519 18.54 -21.38 7.56
C TYR A 519 18.47 -20.06 8.33
N PHE A 520 17.47 -19.22 8.07
CA PHE A 520 17.37 -17.93 8.74
C PHE A 520 17.04 -18.08 10.23
N CYS A 521 16.29 -19.11 10.65
CA CYS A 521 16.12 -19.43 12.07
C CYS A 521 17.46 -19.80 12.73
N VAL A 522 18.27 -20.65 12.09
CA VAL A 522 19.63 -21.01 12.55
C VAL A 522 20.51 -19.76 12.67
N LEU A 523 20.48 -18.88 11.67
CA LEU A 523 21.22 -17.63 11.66
C LEU A 523 20.84 -16.74 12.85
N VAL A 524 19.54 -16.52 13.07
CA VAL A 524 19.05 -15.64 14.15
C VAL A 524 19.44 -16.21 15.52
N GLU A 525 19.29 -17.52 15.75
CA GLU A 525 19.68 -18.17 17.01
C GLU A 525 21.18 -18.03 17.30
N ILE A 526 22.04 -18.30 16.31
CA ILE A 526 23.49 -18.16 16.46
C ILE A 526 23.86 -16.69 16.71
N LYS A 527 23.29 -15.76 15.94
CA LYS A 527 23.57 -14.32 16.10
C LYS A 527 23.10 -13.83 17.47
N TRP A 528 21.99 -14.34 18.00
CA TRP A 528 21.54 -14.00 19.33
C TRP A 528 22.50 -14.49 20.43
N LEU A 529 22.97 -15.73 20.35
CA LEU A 529 23.96 -16.25 21.30
C LEU A 529 25.27 -15.44 21.25
N LEU A 530 25.74 -15.09 20.06
CA LEU A 530 26.90 -14.20 19.87
C LEU A 530 26.64 -12.82 20.49
N TRP A 531 25.45 -12.26 20.30
CA TRP A 531 25.08 -10.96 20.87
C TRP A 531 25.08 -10.98 22.39
N LEU A 532 24.50 -12.02 23.01
CA LEU A 532 24.52 -12.21 24.46
C LEU A 532 25.94 -12.24 25.02
N SER A 533 26.90 -12.85 24.32
CA SER A 533 28.31 -12.91 24.74
C SER A 533 29.03 -11.55 24.77
N GLN A 534 28.43 -10.53 24.15
CA GLN A 534 28.95 -9.16 24.10
C GLN A 534 28.35 -8.26 25.18
N ILE A 535 27.33 -8.71 25.91
CA ILE A 535 26.70 -7.95 26.98
C ILE A 535 27.46 -8.20 28.29
N PRO A 536 28.16 -7.22 28.87
CA PRO A 536 29.01 -7.43 30.05
C PRO A 536 28.26 -7.95 31.28
N GLU A 537 26.98 -7.62 31.41
CA GLU A 537 26.12 -8.04 32.51
C GLU A 537 25.65 -9.51 32.40
N VAL A 538 25.78 -10.15 31.24
CA VAL A 538 25.46 -11.57 31.01
C VAL A 538 26.71 -12.41 31.27
N THR A 539 27.15 -12.45 32.53
CA THR A 539 28.42 -13.07 32.95
C THR A 539 28.54 -14.57 32.67
N GLU A 540 27.40 -15.23 32.55
CA GLU A 540 27.27 -16.67 32.29
C GLU A 540 27.57 -17.02 30.83
N VAL A 541 27.53 -16.03 29.93
CA VAL A 541 27.97 -16.15 28.53
C VAL A 541 29.17 -15.22 28.32
N PRO A 542 30.40 -15.66 28.62
CA PRO A 542 31.58 -14.82 28.41
C PRO A 542 31.79 -14.57 26.92
N SER A 543 32.49 -13.48 26.59
CA SER A 543 32.87 -13.19 25.20
C SER A 543 33.67 -14.36 24.62
N PHE A 544 33.18 -14.88 23.51
CA PHE A 544 33.78 -16.03 22.82
C PHE A 544 35.14 -15.71 22.23
N SER A 545 36.06 -16.69 22.24
CA SER A 545 37.32 -16.59 21.50
C SER A 545 37.10 -16.47 19.99
N GLU A 546 38.12 -16.01 19.25
CA GLU A 546 38.06 -15.97 17.79
C GLU A 546 37.76 -17.35 17.18
N ASN A 547 38.20 -18.44 17.82
CA ASN A 547 37.91 -19.81 17.39
C ASN A 547 36.41 -20.13 17.54
N ALA A 548 35.84 -19.88 18.71
CA ALA A 548 34.42 -20.10 18.96
C ALA A 548 33.51 -19.23 18.06
N GLN A 549 33.88 -17.96 17.85
CA GLN A 549 33.18 -17.07 16.92
C GLN A 549 33.27 -17.57 15.47
N SER A 550 34.44 -18.03 15.04
CA SER A 550 34.64 -18.58 13.70
C SER A 550 33.84 -19.87 13.51
N TYR A 551 33.82 -20.78 14.50
CA TYR A 551 33.04 -22.00 14.46
C TYR A 551 31.53 -21.72 14.29
N LEU A 552 30.98 -20.79 15.07
CA LEU A 552 29.59 -20.38 14.97
C LEU A 552 29.28 -19.72 13.61
N GLN A 553 30.21 -18.93 13.07
CA GLN A 553 30.06 -18.33 11.75
C GLN A 553 30.15 -19.38 10.63
N GLU A 554 31.00 -20.40 10.75
CA GLU A 554 31.08 -21.54 9.82
C GLU A 554 29.80 -22.36 9.79
N LEU A 555 29.08 -22.50 10.92
CA LEU A 555 27.76 -23.15 10.94
C LEU A 555 26.71 -22.38 10.12
N ILE A 556 26.81 -21.05 10.06
CA ILE A 556 25.96 -20.22 9.20
C ILE A 556 26.42 -20.33 7.74
N ASP A 557 27.69 -20.03 7.47
CA ASP A 557 28.21 -19.94 6.10
C ASP A 557 28.24 -21.29 5.38
N GLY A 558 28.36 -22.39 6.13
CA GLY A 558 28.38 -23.77 5.64
C GLY A 558 27.06 -24.53 5.75
N PHE A 559 25.95 -23.87 6.13
CA PHE A 559 24.66 -24.53 6.32
C PHE A 559 24.18 -25.24 5.04
N SER A 560 23.88 -26.53 5.13
CA SER A 560 23.61 -27.40 3.98
C SER A 560 22.21 -28.00 3.98
N ILE A 561 21.79 -28.57 2.85
CA ILE A 561 20.51 -29.32 2.74
C ILE A 561 20.47 -30.48 3.75
N ASN A 562 21.61 -31.11 4.04
CA ASN A 562 21.67 -32.20 5.01
C ASN A 562 21.36 -31.71 6.43
N ASP A 563 21.83 -30.51 6.81
CA ASP A 563 21.53 -29.90 8.10
C ASP A 563 20.03 -29.59 8.20
N ALA A 564 19.43 -29.03 7.15
CA ALA A 564 17.98 -28.80 7.10
C ALA A 564 17.18 -30.11 7.20
N LEU A 565 17.62 -31.19 6.53
CA LEU A 565 17.00 -32.52 6.65
C LEU A 565 17.16 -33.12 8.04
N GLU A 566 18.27 -32.87 8.72
CA GLU A 566 18.49 -33.26 10.11
C GLU A 566 17.53 -32.53 11.05
N ILE A 567 17.39 -31.22 10.90
CA ILE A 567 16.39 -30.43 11.63
C ILE A 567 14.98 -30.97 11.37
N LYS A 568 14.62 -31.30 10.12
CA LYS A 568 13.33 -31.93 9.82
C LYS A 568 13.14 -33.32 10.45
N LYS A 569 14.22 -34.08 10.72
CA LYS A 569 14.13 -35.34 11.48
C LYS A 569 13.83 -35.06 12.95
N ILE A 570 14.47 -34.05 13.54
CA ILE A 570 14.21 -33.61 14.91
C ILE A 570 12.78 -33.07 15.04
N GLU A 571 12.32 -32.26 14.06
CA GLU A 571 10.98 -31.70 14.02
C GLU A 571 9.88 -32.77 14.08
N LYS A 572 10.10 -33.94 13.44
CA LYS A 572 9.14 -35.07 13.52
C LYS A 572 8.97 -35.61 14.95
N VAL A 573 9.96 -35.43 15.82
CA VAL A 573 9.92 -35.84 17.22
C VAL A 573 9.35 -34.71 18.08
N THR A 574 9.80 -33.47 17.86
CA THR A 574 9.37 -32.31 18.67
C THR A 574 7.98 -31.80 18.29
N SER A 575 7.51 -32.06 17.08
CA SER A 575 6.34 -31.42 16.44
C SER A 575 6.41 -29.87 16.49
N HIS A 576 7.62 -29.31 16.47
CA HIS A 576 7.86 -27.88 16.60
C HIS A 576 9.15 -27.48 15.86
N ASP A 577 9.03 -26.55 14.91
CA ASP A 577 10.08 -26.11 13.99
C ASP A 577 11.25 -25.39 14.68
N VAL A 578 11.00 -24.32 15.43
CA VAL A 578 12.06 -23.55 16.11
C VAL A 578 12.76 -24.37 17.19
N ASN A 579 12.02 -25.14 17.98
CA ASN A 579 12.64 -26.04 18.96
C ASN A 579 13.55 -27.07 18.27
N ALA A 580 13.19 -27.57 17.09
CA ALA A 580 14.07 -28.48 16.34
C ALA A 580 15.40 -27.82 15.94
N VAL A 581 15.37 -26.52 15.61
CA VAL A 581 16.58 -25.71 15.39
C VAL A 581 17.41 -25.58 16.66
N GLU A 582 16.78 -25.30 17.80
CA GLU A 582 17.47 -25.23 19.10
C GLU A 582 18.18 -26.55 19.44
N TYR A 583 17.47 -27.68 19.35
CA TYR A 583 18.06 -29.01 19.60
C TYR A 583 19.19 -29.35 18.63
N PHE A 584 19.04 -29.02 17.34
CA PHE A 584 20.09 -29.19 16.35
C PHE A 584 21.35 -28.40 16.74
N LEU A 585 21.20 -27.12 17.10
CA LEU A 585 22.33 -26.27 17.49
C LEU A 585 23.01 -26.77 18.76
N LYS A 586 22.23 -27.21 19.76
CA LYS A 586 22.75 -27.84 20.98
C LYS A 586 23.61 -29.06 20.64
N GLN A 587 23.06 -30.02 19.89
CA GLN A 587 23.78 -31.24 19.47
C GLN A 587 25.05 -30.93 18.67
N ARG A 588 24.99 -29.95 17.75
CA ARG A 588 26.13 -29.57 16.92
C ARG A 588 27.24 -28.88 17.70
N CYS A 589 26.88 -28.15 18.76
CA CYS A 589 27.82 -27.35 19.56
C CYS A 589 28.35 -28.08 20.80
N GLU A 590 27.81 -29.25 21.18
CA GLU A 590 28.28 -30.06 22.31
C GLU A 590 29.77 -30.40 22.25
N SER A 591 30.32 -30.54 21.04
CA SER A 591 31.74 -30.89 20.83
C SER A 591 32.71 -29.71 21.01
N HIS A 592 32.22 -28.47 21.08
CA HIS A 592 33.07 -27.28 21.19
C HIS A 592 33.18 -26.81 22.65
N GLU A 593 34.38 -26.83 23.22
CA GLU A 593 34.60 -26.65 24.68
C GLU A 593 34.01 -25.35 25.27
N GLU A 594 34.14 -24.22 24.59
CA GLU A 594 33.59 -22.93 25.05
C GLU A 594 32.05 -22.89 24.97
N ILE A 595 31.48 -23.29 23.84
CA ILE A 595 30.04 -23.17 23.55
C ILE A 595 29.25 -24.23 24.33
N ALA A 596 29.82 -25.41 24.54
CA ALA A 596 29.23 -26.49 25.34
C ALA A 596 28.89 -26.05 26.78
N LYS A 597 29.56 -25.02 27.31
CA LYS A 597 29.31 -24.48 28.66
C LYS A 597 28.05 -23.60 28.73
N VAL A 598 27.51 -23.17 27.59
CA VAL A 598 26.41 -22.20 27.49
C VAL A 598 25.28 -22.66 26.57
N LEU A 599 25.15 -23.97 26.32
CA LEU A 599 24.14 -24.53 25.42
C LEU A 599 22.70 -24.13 25.79
N GLU A 600 22.41 -23.93 27.08
CA GLU A 600 21.09 -23.49 27.55
C GLU A 600 20.77 -22.01 27.24
N PHE A 601 21.72 -21.27 26.65
CA PHE A 601 21.51 -19.90 26.18
C PHE A 601 21.08 -19.81 24.71
N PHE A 602 21.10 -20.92 23.96
CA PHE A 602 20.31 -20.98 22.72
C PHE A 602 18.83 -20.76 23.07
N HIS A 603 18.14 -19.95 22.28
CA HIS A 603 16.75 -19.54 22.56
C HIS A 603 16.53 -18.79 23.90
N PHE A 604 17.56 -18.21 24.51
CA PHE A 604 17.44 -17.56 25.82
C PHE A 604 16.49 -16.36 25.78
N ALA A 605 15.47 -16.40 26.66
CA ALA A 605 14.44 -15.37 26.82
C ALA A 605 13.64 -15.04 25.54
N CYS A 606 13.72 -15.90 24.52
CA CYS A 606 13.02 -15.75 23.27
C CYS A 606 11.75 -16.61 23.23
N THR A 607 10.86 -16.26 22.32
CA THR A 607 9.81 -17.15 21.83
C THR A 607 10.13 -17.60 20.41
N CYS A 608 9.47 -18.66 19.94
CA CYS A 608 9.53 -19.05 18.53
C CYS A 608 9.17 -17.89 17.58
N GLU A 609 8.32 -16.96 18.03
CA GLU A 609 7.97 -15.78 17.27
C GLU A 609 9.11 -14.77 17.17
N ASP A 610 9.93 -14.58 18.22
CA ASP A 610 11.13 -13.72 18.16
C ASP A 610 12.12 -14.20 17.09
N ILE A 611 12.20 -15.52 16.87
CA ILE A 611 13.06 -16.11 15.82
C ILE A 611 12.38 -16.04 14.45
N ASN A 612 11.13 -16.51 14.36
CA ASN A 612 10.41 -16.62 13.09
C ASN A 612 10.17 -15.25 12.44
N ASN A 613 9.77 -14.23 13.19
CA ASN A 613 9.51 -12.92 12.59
C ASN A 613 10.78 -12.31 11.96
N LEU A 614 11.94 -12.46 12.63
CA LEU A 614 13.22 -12.02 12.11
C LEU A 614 13.66 -12.86 10.92
N ALA A 615 13.40 -14.18 10.95
CA ALA A 615 13.66 -15.06 9.83
C ALA A 615 12.85 -14.65 8.60
N TYR A 616 11.53 -14.45 8.72
CA TYR A 616 10.69 -13.99 7.62
C TYR A 616 11.09 -12.59 7.12
N ALA A 617 11.46 -11.68 8.01
CA ALA A 617 11.98 -10.36 7.64
C ALA A 617 13.26 -10.47 6.79
N LEU A 618 14.21 -11.33 7.20
CA LEU A 618 15.44 -11.59 6.45
C LEU A 618 15.19 -12.32 5.13
N MET A 619 14.24 -13.27 5.09
CA MET A 619 13.80 -13.94 3.87
C MET A 619 13.25 -12.93 2.86
N LEU A 620 12.32 -12.07 3.29
CA LEU A 620 11.77 -11.00 2.46
C LEU A 620 12.87 -10.05 1.99
N LYS A 621 13.72 -9.56 2.89
CA LYS A 621 14.83 -8.66 2.53
C LYS A 621 15.77 -9.30 1.51
N GLY A 622 16.11 -10.58 1.69
CA GLY A 622 16.94 -11.35 0.77
C GLY A 622 16.30 -11.52 -0.61
N ALA A 623 15.04 -11.96 -0.67
CA ALA A 623 14.32 -12.14 -1.91
C ALA A 623 14.12 -10.81 -2.66
N MET A 624 13.76 -9.74 -1.95
CA MET A 624 13.56 -8.42 -2.57
C MET A 624 14.86 -7.87 -3.16
N ASN A 625 15.94 -7.85 -2.38
CA ASN A 625 17.19 -7.22 -2.81
C ASN A 625 17.97 -8.02 -3.85
N ASN A 626 17.90 -9.35 -3.77
CA ASN A 626 18.75 -10.22 -4.59
C ASN A 626 18.03 -10.81 -5.81
N VAL A 627 16.69 -10.78 -5.84
CA VAL A 627 15.90 -11.42 -6.90
C VAL A 627 14.85 -10.49 -7.51
N ILE A 628 13.92 -9.96 -6.70
CA ILE A 628 12.76 -9.21 -7.22
C ILE A 628 13.18 -7.84 -7.76
N LEU A 629 13.84 -6.99 -6.93
CA LEU A 629 14.22 -5.64 -7.34
C LEU A 629 15.16 -5.60 -8.54
N PRO A 630 16.17 -6.48 -8.68
CA PRO A 630 16.98 -6.55 -9.90
C PRO A 630 16.14 -6.77 -11.17
N VAL A 631 15.19 -7.71 -11.16
CA VAL A 631 14.34 -7.97 -12.33
C VAL A 631 13.37 -6.82 -12.61
N VAL A 632 12.88 -6.16 -11.55
CA VAL A 632 12.08 -4.93 -11.67
C VAL A 632 12.90 -3.80 -12.31
N ASP A 633 14.14 -3.61 -11.88
CA ASP A 633 15.04 -2.58 -12.42
C ASP A 633 15.38 -2.89 -13.90
N ASP A 634 15.60 -4.16 -14.26
CA ASP A 634 15.80 -4.61 -15.66
C ASP A 634 14.58 -4.33 -16.53
N LEU A 635 13.37 -4.57 -16.03
CA LEU A 635 12.11 -4.28 -16.73
C LEU A 635 11.97 -2.79 -17.01
N ILE A 636 12.17 -1.94 -15.99
CA ILE A 636 12.10 -0.49 -16.12
C ILE A 636 13.14 0.00 -17.14
N GLN A 637 14.38 -0.50 -17.06
CA GLN A 637 15.45 -0.09 -17.98
C GLN A 637 15.16 -0.53 -19.42
N THR A 638 14.58 -1.71 -19.61
CA THR A 638 14.16 -2.21 -20.92
C THR A 638 13.10 -1.29 -21.54
N LEU A 639 12.09 -0.89 -20.77
CA LEU A 639 11.07 0.06 -21.23
C LEU A 639 11.64 1.46 -21.51
N CYS A 640 12.61 1.91 -20.71
CA CYS A 640 13.33 3.17 -20.99
C CYS A 640 14.07 3.11 -22.33
N ASN A 641 14.72 1.99 -22.65
CA ASN A 641 15.40 1.81 -23.92
C ASN A 641 14.40 1.80 -25.08
N MET A 642 13.32 1.03 -24.98
CA MET A 642 12.24 1.05 -25.97
C MET A 642 11.66 2.45 -26.18
N ALA A 643 11.49 3.21 -25.09
CA ALA A 643 11.00 4.58 -25.15
C ALA A 643 11.92 5.49 -25.99
N LYS A 644 13.24 5.43 -25.75
CA LYS A 644 14.23 6.25 -26.46
C LYS A 644 14.39 5.83 -27.92
N ASP A 645 14.52 4.52 -28.16
CA ASP A 645 14.78 3.97 -29.49
C ASP A 645 13.61 4.27 -30.45
N ASN A 646 12.39 4.26 -29.91
CA ASN A 646 11.16 4.48 -30.67
C ASN A 646 10.54 5.87 -30.44
N ALA A 647 11.30 6.82 -29.89
CA ALA A 647 10.81 8.15 -29.52
C ALA A 647 10.18 8.92 -30.69
N HIS A 648 10.71 8.73 -31.89
CA HIS A 648 10.32 9.42 -33.13
C HIS A 648 9.24 8.65 -33.93
N ILE A 649 8.93 7.41 -33.56
CA ILE A 649 7.97 6.58 -34.29
C ILE A 649 6.57 7.00 -33.88
N SER A 650 5.91 7.74 -34.77
CA SER A 650 4.52 8.16 -34.61
C SER A 650 3.57 6.97 -34.56
N MET A 651 2.55 7.04 -33.71
CA MET A 651 1.47 6.07 -33.60
C MET A 651 0.13 6.81 -33.44
N VAL A 652 -0.96 6.22 -33.95
CA VAL A 652 -2.32 6.71 -33.67
C VAL A 652 -2.75 6.23 -32.29
N SER A 653 -3.05 7.17 -31.39
CA SER A 653 -3.65 6.81 -30.11
C SER A 653 -5.10 6.35 -30.27
N ARG A 654 -5.59 5.62 -29.27
CA ARG A 654 -6.94 5.08 -29.22
C ARG A 654 -7.60 5.38 -27.90
N THR A 655 -8.63 6.21 -27.96
CA THR A 655 -9.49 6.53 -26.84
C THR A 655 -10.79 5.75 -27.00
N HIS A 656 -11.12 4.90 -26.02
CA HIS A 656 -12.26 3.97 -26.09
C HIS A 656 -12.20 3.03 -27.30
N GLY A 657 -10.98 2.68 -27.71
CA GLY A 657 -10.70 1.90 -28.91
C GLY A 657 -10.83 2.68 -30.22
N GLN A 658 -11.25 3.95 -30.20
CA GLN A 658 -11.42 4.79 -31.39
C GLN A 658 -10.16 5.60 -31.67
N PRO A 659 -9.74 5.76 -32.95
CA PRO A 659 -8.63 6.62 -33.32
C PRO A 659 -8.75 8.05 -32.75
N ASN A 660 -7.66 8.56 -32.20
CA ASN A 660 -7.55 9.91 -31.64
C ASN A 660 -6.19 10.54 -32.02
N ALA A 661 -5.82 11.67 -31.41
CA ALA A 661 -4.61 12.44 -31.68
C ALA A 661 -3.33 11.58 -31.70
N SER A 662 -2.36 11.95 -32.52
CA SER A 662 -1.13 11.17 -32.64
C SER A 662 -0.31 11.19 -31.34
N THR A 663 0.41 10.11 -31.11
CA THR A 663 1.43 9.95 -30.07
C THR A 663 2.67 9.31 -30.67
N THR A 664 3.64 8.92 -29.86
CA THR A 664 4.76 8.10 -30.32
C THR A 664 4.81 6.79 -29.54
N VAL A 665 5.24 5.71 -30.20
CA VAL A 665 5.48 4.42 -29.53
C VAL A 665 6.39 4.64 -28.32
N GLY A 666 7.43 5.46 -28.49
CA GLY A 666 8.35 5.77 -27.41
C GLY A 666 7.70 6.44 -26.19
N LYS A 667 6.76 7.38 -26.38
CA LYS A 667 6.08 8.05 -25.25
C LYS A 667 5.15 7.12 -24.48
N GLU A 668 4.48 6.20 -25.18
CA GLU A 668 3.63 5.20 -24.52
C GLU A 668 4.49 4.27 -23.64
N MET A 669 5.65 3.81 -24.14
CA MET A 669 6.59 3.03 -23.33
C MET A 669 7.17 3.84 -22.15
N ALA A 670 7.47 5.12 -22.37
CA ALA A 670 7.96 6.02 -21.32
C ALA A 670 6.95 6.20 -20.19
N THR A 671 5.65 6.23 -20.52
CA THR A 671 4.57 6.34 -19.54
C THR A 671 4.59 5.15 -18.58
N PHE A 672 4.68 3.92 -19.09
CA PHE A 672 4.80 2.72 -18.24
C PHE A 672 6.12 2.69 -17.46
N ALA A 673 7.25 3.03 -18.07
CA ALA A 673 8.54 3.08 -17.38
C ALA A 673 8.52 4.03 -16.17
N VAL A 674 7.93 5.23 -16.34
CA VAL A 674 7.81 6.22 -15.26
C VAL A 674 6.84 5.74 -14.18
N ARG A 675 5.67 5.17 -14.54
CA ARG A 675 4.73 4.58 -13.57
C ARG A 675 5.40 3.48 -12.74
N LEU A 676 6.03 2.49 -13.38
CA LEU A 676 6.71 1.39 -12.72
C LEU A 676 7.89 1.87 -11.84
N SER A 677 8.62 2.90 -12.25
CA SER A 677 9.71 3.46 -11.42
C SER A 677 9.21 4.12 -10.14
N ARG A 678 8.00 4.67 -10.12
CA ARG A 678 7.37 5.18 -8.89
C ARG A 678 6.99 4.03 -7.97
N GLU A 679 6.34 2.99 -8.50
CA GLU A 679 5.96 1.82 -7.70
C GLU A 679 7.20 1.08 -7.15
N ARG A 680 8.26 0.96 -7.96
CA ARG A 680 9.57 0.46 -7.50
C ARG A 680 10.07 1.25 -6.30
N LYS A 681 10.05 2.59 -6.36
CA LYS A 681 10.46 3.44 -5.24
C LYS A 681 9.67 3.13 -3.98
N GLU A 682 8.35 3.02 -4.09
CA GLU A 682 7.47 2.70 -2.97
C GLU A 682 7.82 1.32 -2.37
N ILE A 683 8.00 0.28 -3.20
CA ILE A 683 8.45 -1.05 -2.76
C ILE A 683 9.77 -0.96 -1.98
N SER A 684 10.76 -0.24 -2.50
CA SER A 684 12.07 -0.12 -1.85
C SER A 684 12.05 0.74 -0.58
N SER A 685 11.05 1.60 -0.41
CA SER A 685 10.91 2.47 0.75
C SER A 685 10.25 1.79 1.96
N VAL A 686 9.70 0.58 1.77
CA VAL A 686 9.07 -0.17 2.87
C VAL A 686 10.13 -0.64 3.85
N GLU A 687 10.04 -0.12 5.09
CA GLU A 687 10.90 -0.56 6.18
C GLU A 687 10.52 -1.99 6.60
N ILE A 688 11.40 -2.95 6.32
CA ILE A 688 11.24 -4.32 6.80
C ILE A 688 11.56 -4.34 8.30
N MET A 689 10.55 -4.66 9.11
CA MET A 689 10.64 -4.57 10.57
C MET A 689 10.78 -5.93 11.25
N GLY A 690 11.36 -5.90 12.45
CA GLY A 690 11.49 -7.05 13.33
C GLY A 690 11.19 -6.69 14.79
N LYS A 691 10.78 -7.70 15.56
CA LYS A 691 10.58 -7.63 17.02
C LYS A 691 11.45 -8.64 17.74
N PHE A 692 11.85 -8.28 18.96
CA PHE A 692 12.63 -9.15 19.83
C PHE A 692 12.36 -8.81 21.31
N SER A 693 11.25 -9.32 21.84
CA SER A 693 10.65 -8.79 23.08
C SER A 693 9.96 -9.85 23.95
N GLY A 694 10.05 -11.14 23.57
CA GLY A 694 9.47 -12.25 24.30
C GLY A 694 7.97 -12.42 24.09
N SER A 695 7.33 -13.14 25.02
CA SER A 695 5.99 -13.74 24.87
C SER A 695 4.83 -12.76 24.70
N VAL A 696 4.94 -11.54 25.21
CA VAL A 696 3.86 -10.54 25.16
C VAL A 696 4.37 -9.12 24.86
N GLY A 697 5.58 -9.00 24.33
CA GLY A 697 6.14 -7.70 23.92
C GLY A 697 6.64 -6.81 25.06
N ASN A 698 6.81 -7.37 26.26
CA ASN A 698 7.07 -6.61 27.49
C ASN A 698 8.42 -6.92 28.14
N TYR A 699 9.25 -7.80 27.56
CA TYR A 699 10.55 -8.19 28.14
C TYR A 699 10.42 -8.82 29.54
N ASN A 700 9.30 -9.50 29.83
CA ASN A 700 9.01 -10.04 31.16
C ASN A 700 10.11 -11.00 31.65
N ALA A 701 10.37 -12.06 30.88
CA ALA A 701 11.42 -13.04 31.13
C ALA A 701 12.81 -12.40 31.28
N HIS A 702 13.13 -11.50 30.34
CA HIS A 702 14.39 -10.77 30.30
C HIS A 702 14.65 -9.99 31.59
N LEU A 703 13.67 -9.20 32.05
CA LEU A 703 13.78 -8.37 33.24
C LEU A 703 13.83 -9.18 34.54
N VAL A 704 13.20 -10.35 34.60
CA VAL A 704 13.34 -11.25 35.76
C VAL A 704 14.74 -11.84 35.80
N ALA A 705 15.28 -12.27 34.66
CA ALA A 705 16.60 -12.87 34.59
C ALA A 705 17.70 -11.85 34.84
N TYR A 706 17.63 -10.67 34.20
CA TYR A 706 18.61 -9.59 34.32
C TYR A 706 17.91 -8.23 34.43
N PRO A 707 17.63 -7.75 35.66
CA PRO A 707 16.82 -6.55 35.89
C PRO A 707 17.53 -5.23 35.56
N ASN A 708 18.87 -5.24 35.49
CA ASN A 708 19.67 -4.03 35.31
C ASN A 708 20.01 -3.74 33.84
N ILE A 709 19.67 -4.65 32.91
CA ILE A 709 19.93 -4.49 31.47
C ILE A 709 18.77 -3.72 30.83
N ASN A 710 19.10 -2.76 29.96
CA ASN A 710 18.10 -2.04 29.16
C ASN A 710 17.66 -2.88 27.95
N TRP A 711 16.86 -3.91 28.21
CA TRP A 711 16.42 -4.87 27.17
C TRP A 711 15.76 -4.24 25.93
N PRO A 712 14.93 -3.19 26.02
CA PRO A 712 14.42 -2.51 24.83
C PRO A 712 15.52 -1.98 23.91
N GLN A 713 16.61 -1.45 24.47
CA GLN A 713 17.75 -0.96 23.69
C GLN A 713 18.58 -2.12 23.12
N VAL A 714 18.85 -3.15 23.92
CA VAL A 714 19.54 -4.36 23.44
C VAL A 714 18.80 -5.00 22.28
N ALA A 715 17.48 -5.09 22.36
CA ALA A 715 16.64 -5.61 21.29
C ALA A 715 16.67 -4.72 20.04
N GLU A 716 16.61 -3.40 20.19
CA GLU A 716 16.75 -2.46 19.07
C GLU A 716 18.09 -2.61 18.36
N GLU A 717 19.19 -2.63 19.12
CA GLU A 717 20.54 -2.79 18.59
C GLU A 717 20.75 -4.17 17.93
N PHE A 718 20.22 -5.24 18.53
CA PHE A 718 20.28 -6.58 17.95
C PHE A 718 19.51 -6.67 16.62
N VAL A 719 18.26 -6.21 16.59
CA VAL A 719 17.45 -6.22 15.35
C VAL A 719 18.08 -5.33 14.28
N ALA A 720 18.61 -4.17 14.65
CA ALA A 720 19.35 -3.29 13.74
C ALA A 720 20.63 -3.93 13.21
N SER A 721 21.33 -4.75 14.02
CA SER A 721 22.54 -5.48 13.60
C SER A 721 22.28 -6.53 12.51
N LEU A 722 21.01 -6.97 12.37
CA LEU A 722 20.55 -7.83 11.27
C LEU A 722 20.17 -7.02 10.02
N GLY A 723 20.31 -5.69 10.08
CA GLY A 723 19.89 -4.76 9.04
C GLY A 723 18.37 -4.58 8.94
N LEU A 724 17.63 -4.80 10.02
CA LEU A 724 16.17 -4.65 10.08
C LEU A 724 15.77 -3.41 10.90
N SER A 725 14.59 -2.85 10.63
CA SER A 725 14.02 -1.79 11.46
C SER A 725 13.37 -2.38 12.71
N PHE A 726 13.62 -1.79 13.88
CA PHE A 726 13.04 -2.29 15.12
C PHE A 726 11.60 -1.83 15.35
N ASN A 727 10.71 -2.76 15.72
CA ASN A 727 9.34 -2.47 16.15
C ASN A 727 9.17 -2.66 17.68
N PRO A 728 9.17 -1.57 18.48
CA PRO A 728 9.08 -1.68 19.94
C PRO A 728 7.66 -1.89 20.50
N TYR A 729 6.62 -1.69 19.69
CA TYR A 729 5.22 -1.77 20.12
C TYR A 729 4.54 -2.97 19.45
N VAL A 730 4.66 -4.13 20.10
CA VAL A 730 4.20 -5.42 19.59
C VAL A 730 3.53 -6.24 20.69
N THR A 731 2.77 -7.25 20.29
CA THR A 731 2.25 -8.29 21.21
C THR A 731 3.24 -9.46 21.24
N GLN A 732 2.78 -10.72 21.26
CA GLN A 732 3.68 -11.84 20.99
C GLN A 732 4.20 -11.79 19.55
N ILE A 733 3.36 -11.31 18.63
CA ILE A 733 3.64 -11.24 17.18
C ILE A 733 4.13 -9.84 16.77
N GLU A 734 4.98 -9.81 15.74
CA GLU A 734 5.13 -8.60 14.94
C GLU A 734 3.81 -8.41 14.15
N PRO A 735 3.15 -7.25 14.19
CA PRO A 735 1.81 -7.06 13.63
C PRO A 735 1.71 -7.17 12.10
N HIS A 736 2.82 -7.41 11.40
CA HIS A 736 2.88 -7.60 9.95
C HIS A 736 2.39 -6.39 9.13
N ASP A 737 2.29 -5.21 9.75
CA ASP A 737 1.84 -3.98 9.09
C ASP A 737 2.78 -3.60 7.92
N TYR A 738 4.09 -3.86 8.04
CA TYR A 738 5.06 -3.62 6.96
C TYR A 738 4.93 -4.65 5.83
N MET A 739 4.57 -5.90 6.14
CA MET A 739 4.33 -6.91 5.11
C MET A 739 3.10 -6.55 4.28
N ALA A 740 2.02 -6.12 4.93
CA ALA A 740 0.82 -5.65 4.25
C ALA A 740 1.07 -4.40 3.38
N GLU A 741 2.01 -3.56 3.77
CA GLU A 741 2.45 -2.43 2.93
C GLU A 741 3.26 -2.91 1.72
N LEU A 742 4.27 -3.75 1.94
CA LEU A 742 5.11 -4.31 0.88
C LEU A 742 4.28 -5.04 -0.18
N PHE A 743 3.35 -5.90 0.25
CA PHE A 743 2.51 -6.68 -0.64
C PHE A 743 1.52 -5.83 -1.43
N HIS A 744 0.95 -4.77 -0.83
CA HIS A 744 0.16 -3.81 -1.61
C HIS A 744 0.99 -3.06 -2.65
N ALA A 745 2.22 -2.65 -2.31
CA ALA A 745 3.11 -1.96 -3.25
C ALA A 745 3.50 -2.87 -4.43
N ILE A 746 3.76 -4.15 -4.17
CA ILE A 746 4.00 -5.15 -5.22
C ILE A 746 2.74 -5.37 -6.07
N SER A 747 1.55 -5.49 -5.46
CA SER A 747 0.29 -5.62 -6.20
C SER A 747 0.02 -4.41 -7.10
N GLN A 748 0.45 -3.20 -6.70
CA GLN A 748 0.35 -2.00 -7.52
C GLN A 748 1.29 -2.01 -8.71
N PHE A 749 2.55 -2.38 -8.50
CA PHE A 749 3.48 -2.64 -9.60
C PHE A 749 2.90 -3.65 -10.60
N ASN A 750 2.34 -4.74 -10.08
CA ASN A 750 1.67 -5.77 -10.89
C ASN A 750 0.48 -5.22 -11.67
N ASN A 751 -0.31 -4.31 -11.09
CA ASN A 751 -1.44 -3.70 -11.78
C ASN A 751 -1.01 -2.80 -12.95
N VAL A 752 0.07 -2.04 -12.79
CA VAL A 752 0.66 -1.26 -13.89
C VAL A 752 1.18 -2.20 -14.99
N LEU A 753 1.75 -3.35 -14.62
CA LEU A 753 2.26 -4.32 -15.58
C LEU A 753 1.14 -5.10 -16.30
N ILE A 754 0.03 -5.43 -15.63
CA ILE A 754 -1.18 -5.99 -16.27
C ILE A 754 -1.71 -5.02 -17.32
N ASP A 755 -1.74 -3.72 -17.00
CA ASP A 755 -2.17 -2.68 -17.93
C ASP A 755 -1.25 -2.62 -19.17
N PHE A 756 0.06 -2.70 -18.94
CA PHE A 756 1.06 -2.80 -20.01
C PHE A 756 0.88 -4.05 -20.88
N ASP A 757 0.73 -5.24 -20.28
CA ASP A 757 0.60 -6.50 -21.01
C ASP A 757 -0.62 -6.48 -21.94
N ARG A 758 -1.74 -5.90 -21.47
CA ARG A 758 -2.97 -5.72 -22.26
C ARG A 758 -2.77 -4.74 -23.43
N ASP A 759 -2.12 -3.62 -23.18
CA ASP A 759 -1.83 -2.63 -24.21
C ASP A 759 -0.91 -3.20 -25.29
N ILE A 760 0.13 -3.95 -24.92
CA ILE A 760 1.01 -4.63 -25.87
C ILE A 760 0.22 -5.64 -26.71
N TRP A 761 -0.67 -6.41 -26.10
CA TRP A 761 -1.52 -7.35 -26.83
C TRP A 761 -2.38 -6.63 -27.88
N ASP A 762 -3.01 -5.51 -27.50
CA ASP A 762 -3.79 -4.68 -28.42
C ASP A 762 -2.89 -4.11 -29.53
N TYR A 763 -1.69 -3.60 -29.21
CA TYR A 763 -0.76 -3.10 -30.22
C TYR A 763 -0.27 -4.17 -31.20
N VAL A 764 -0.11 -5.41 -30.76
CA VAL A 764 0.16 -6.55 -31.65
C VAL A 764 -1.06 -6.87 -32.51
N TYR A 765 -2.26 -6.88 -31.93
CA TYR A 765 -3.51 -7.13 -32.65
C TYR A 765 -3.75 -6.11 -33.78
N TRP A 766 -3.50 -4.82 -33.52
CA TRP A 766 -3.59 -3.75 -34.52
C TRP A 766 -2.39 -3.71 -35.49
N GLY A 767 -1.38 -4.55 -35.27
CA GLY A 767 -0.19 -4.64 -36.10
C GLY A 767 0.79 -3.47 -35.92
N TYR A 768 0.66 -2.66 -34.86
CA TYR A 768 1.63 -1.62 -34.50
C TYR A 768 2.95 -2.23 -34.04
N LEU A 769 2.87 -3.40 -33.43
CA LEU A 769 4.00 -4.24 -33.05
C LEU A 769 3.89 -5.59 -33.79
N LYS A 770 5.01 -6.12 -34.25
CA LYS A 770 5.16 -7.48 -34.76
C LYS A 770 5.90 -8.33 -33.74
N GLN A 771 5.68 -9.63 -33.81
CA GLN A 771 6.49 -10.60 -33.08
C GLN A 771 7.49 -11.26 -34.02
N ILE A 772 8.73 -11.34 -33.56
CA ILE A 772 9.79 -12.07 -34.24
C ILE A 772 9.84 -13.48 -33.63
N THR A 773 9.75 -14.50 -34.46
CA THR A 773 9.94 -15.90 -34.05
C THR A 773 11.43 -16.25 -34.03
N LYS A 774 11.91 -16.98 -33.02
CA LYS A 774 13.26 -17.57 -33.05
C LYS A 774 13.29 -18.76 -34.03
N ASP A 775 14.39 -18.95 -34.75
CA ASP A 775 14.58 -20.10 -35.65
C ASP A 775 14.38 -21.42 -34.88
N GLY A 776 13.35 -22.19 -35.24
CA GLY A 776 13.01 -23.48 -34.64
C GLY A 776 11.84 -23.48 -33.65
N GLU A 777 11.28 -22.32 -33.27
CA GLU A 777 10.03 -22.27 -32.51
C GLU A 777 8.83 -22.65 -33.40
N VAL A 778 8.24 -23.81 -33.16
CA VAL A 778 6.96 -24.20 -33.76
C VAL A 778 5.86 -23.54 -32.93
N GLY A 779 5.46 -22.33 -33.32
CA GLY A 779 4.22 -21.73 -32.82
C GLY A 779 3.02 -22.64 -33.12
N SER A 780 1.92 -22.47 -32.37
CA SER A 780 0.60 -23.03 -32.72
C SER A 780 0.42 -22.95 -34.24
N SER A 781 0.19 -24.09 -34.88
CA SER A 781 0.35 -24.33 -36.32
C SER A 781 -0.56 -23.49 -37.24
N THR A 782 -1.27 -22.50 -36.72
CA THR A 782 -2.24 -21.67 -37.44
C THR A 782 -2.19 -20.17 -37.11
N MET A 783 -1.52 -19.67 -36.05
CA MET A 783 -1.51 -18.24 -35.69
C MET A 783 -0.27 -17.80 -34.88
N PRO A 784 0.40 -16.66 -35.20
CA PRO A 784 1.42 -16.05 -34.34
C PRO A 784 0.76 -15.39 -33.11
N HIS A 785 1.21 -15.72 -31.88
CA HIS A 785 0.53 -15.33 -30.64
C HIS A 785 1.46 -14.74 -29.56
N ALA A 786 0.96 -13.73 -28.83
CA ALA A 786 1.58 -13.03 -27.70
C ALA A 786 1.58 -13.81 -26.38
N ILE A 787 1.96 -15.08 -26.41
CA ILE A 787 1.85 -16.01 -25.29
C ILE A 787 2.56 -15.50 -24.03
N ASP A 788 3.71 -14.83 -24.17
CA ASP A 788 4.49 -14.35 -23.03
C ASP A 788 3.77 -13.25 -22.22
N PHE A 789 3.05 -12.34 -22.88
CA PHE A 789 2.27 -11.27 -22.23
C PHE A 789 0.98 -11.79 -21.59
N GLU A 790 0.27 -12.72 -22.26
CA GLU A 790 -0.91 -13.37 -21.67
C GLU A 790 -0.52 -14.24 -20.45
N ASN A 791 0.63 -14.90 -20.52
CA ASN A 791 1.19 -15.66 -19.39
C ASN A 791 1.59 -14.72 -18.24
N SER A 792 2.19 -13.57 -18.55
CA SER A 792 2.45 -12.53 -17.55
C SER A 792 1.16 -12.07 -16.88
N GLU A 793 0.16 -11.61 -17.65
CA GLU A 793 -1.14 -11.15 -17.13
C GLU A 793 -1.78 -12.18 -16.20
N GLY A 794 -1.85 -13.44 -16.64
CA GLY A 794 -2.44 -14.53 -15.85
C GLY A 794 -1.72 -14.76 -14.52
N ASN A 795 -0.39 -14.75 -14.51
CA ASN A 795 0.41 -14.92 -13.30
C ASN A 795 0.32 -13.70 -12.38
N LEU A 796 0.27 -12.48 -12.91
CA LEU A 796 0.07 -11.26 -12.10
C LEU A 796 -1.28 -11.28 -11.39
N GLY A 797 -2.33 -11.78 -12.04
CA GLY A 797 -3.64 -11.98 -11.40
C GLY A 797 -3.59 -12.95 -10.21
N VAL A 798 -2.92 -14.10 -10.37
CA VAL A 798 -2.72 -15.08 -9.29
C VAL A 798 -1.86 -14.50 -8.17
N ALA A 799 -0.78 -13.81 -8.52
CA ALA A 799 0.09 -13.14 -7.56
C ALA A 799 -0.70 -12.13 -6.71
N ASN A 800 -1.45 -11.23 -7.37
CA ASN A 800 -2.23 -10.21 -6.69
C ASN A 800 -3.29 -10.81 -5.76
N ALA A 801 -3.99 -11.88 -6.19
CA ALA A 801 -4.96 -12.56 -5.33
C ALA A 801 -4.33 -13.05 -4.00
N ASN A 802 -3.12 -13.63 -4.08
CA ASN A 802 -2.38 -14.11 -2.92
C ASN A 802 -1.87 -12.93 -2.04
N LEU A 803 -1.24 -11.94 -2.66
CA LEU A 803 -0.67 -10.77 -1.99
C LEU A 803 -1.74 -9.90 -1.31
N TYR A 804 -2.92 -9.74 -1.92
CA TYR A 804 -4.05 -9.05 -1.29
C TYR A 804 -4.59 -9.83 -0.08
N HIS A 805 -4.73 -11.15 -0.18
CA HIS A 805 -5.14 -11.97 0.97
C HIS A 805 -4.15 -11.82 2.13
N LEU A 806 -2.85 -11.93 1.86
CA LEU A 806 -1.79 -11.71 2.84
C LEU A 806 -1.89 -10.33 3.50
N SER A 807 -2.07 -9.29 2.69
CA SER A 807 -2.16 -7.89 3.15
C SER A 807 -3.37 -7.62 4.03
N MET A 808 -4.51 -8.27 3.74
CA MET A 808 -5.73 -8.09 4.51
C MET A 808 -5.73 -8.92 5.79
N LYS A 809 -5.16 -10.13 5.75
CA LYS A 809 -5.24 -11.08 6.83
C LYS A 809 -4.19 -10.83 7.91
N LEU A 810 -2.91 -10.68 7.55
CA LEU A 810 -1.80 -10.71 8.50
C LEU A 810 -1.86 -9.62 9.59
N PRO A 811 -2.38 -8.40 9.32
CA PRO A 811 -2.51 -7.38 10.37
C PRO A 811 -3.59 -7.63 11.42
N ILE A 812 -4.43 -8.65 11.27
CA ILE A 812 -5.54 -8.95 12.18
C ILE A 812 -5.19 -10.18 13.01
N SER A 813 -5.20 -10.02 14.34
CA SER A 813 -4.82 -11.07 15.29
C SER A 813 -5.96 -11.42 16.25
N ARG A 814 -5.83 -12.59 16.87
CA ARG A 814 -6.69 -13.02 17.97
C ARG A 814 -5.97 -12.70 19.28
N LEU A 815 -6.19 -11.48 19.80
CA LEU A 815 -5.49 -10.98 21.00
C LEU A 815 -3.96 -11.01 20.75
N GLN A 816 -3.17 -11.52 21.70
CA GLN A 816 -1.71 -11.41 21.63
C GLN A 816 -1.05 -12.31 20.56
N ARG A 817 -1.71 -13.36 20.06
CA ARG A 817 -1.20 -14.21 18.96
C ARG A 817 -2.30 -15.02 18.27
N ASP A 818 -2.27 -15.05 16.93
CA ASP A 818 -3.05 -15.98 16.11
C ASP A 818 -2.16 -17.01 15.38
N LEU A 819 -2.39 -18.31 15.61
CA LEU A 819 -1.63 -19.37 14.94
C LEU A 819 -1.98 -19.52 13.45
N THR A 820 -3.05 -18.87 12.99
CA THR A 820 -3.35 -18.85 11.55
C THR A 820 -2.27 -18.12 10.75
N ASP A 821 -1.46 -17.25 11.38
CA ASP A 821 -0.35 -16.53 10.73
C ASP A 821 0.67 -17.51 10.18
N SER A 822 1.04 -18.54 10.94
CA SER A 822 1.99 -19.56 10.50
C SER A 822 1.54 -20.33 9.26
N THR A 823 0.24 -20.50 9.06
CA THR A 823 -0.30 -21.09 7.82
C THR A 823 -0.18 -20.13 6.65
N VAL A 824 -0.50 -18.84 6.88
CA VAL A 824 -0.57 -17.84 5.83
C VAL A 824 0.81 -17.37 5.39
N LEU A 825 1.76 -17.15 6.31
CA LEU A 825 3.14 -16.73 6.03
C LEU A 825 3.90 -17.71 5.11
N ARG A 826 3.58 -19.00 5.15
CA ARG A 826 4.15 -20.02 4.24
C ARG A 826 3.80 -19.82 2.77
N ASN A 827 2.83 -18.94 2.46
CA ASN A 827 2.39 -18.68 1.10
C ASN A 827 3.03 -17.43 0.46
N ILE A 828 3.89 -16.69 1.18
CA ILE A 828 4.58 -15.51 0.65
C ILE A 828 5.35 -15.84 -0.64
N GLY A 829 6.03 -16.99 -0.66
CA GLY A 829 6.77 -17.47 -1.83
C GLY A 829 5.91 -17.66 -3.08
N LEU A 830 4.62 -18.01 -2.94
CA LEU A 830 3.71 -18.17 -4.08
C LEU A 830 3.40 -16.82 -4.73
N GLY A 831 3.07 -15.80 -3.94
CA GLY A 831 2.79 -14.45 -4.44
C GLY A 831 3.99 -13.83 -5.14
N LEU A 832 5.18 -13.94 -4.53
CA LEU A 832 6.42 -13.43 -5.14
C LEU A 832 6.88 -14.27 -6.34
N GLY A 833 6.70 -15.59 -6.30
CA GLY A 833 7.07 -16.49 -7.39
C GLY A 833 6.26 -16.26 -8.66
N HIS A 834 4.93 -16.10 -8.54
CA HIS A 834 4.10 -15.72 -9.68
C HIS A 834 4.43 -14.32 -10.20
N SER A 835 4.74 -13.36 -9.33
CA SER A 835 5.20 -12.02 -9.74
C SER A 835 6.51 -12.11 -10.53
N LEU A 836 7.52 -12.82 -10.01
CA LEU A 836 8.81 -12.99 -10.68
C LEU A 836 8.67 -13.68 -12.05
N LEU A 837 7.86 -14.74 -12.10
CA LEU A 837 7.57 -15.46 -13.34
C LEU A 837 6.94 -14.54 -14.39
N ALA A 838 6.00 -13.69 -13.98
CA ALA A 838 5.39 -12.70 -14.85
C ALA A 838 6.42 -11.69 -15.35
N TYR A 839 7.23 -11.09 -14.46
CA TYR A 839 8.23 -10.09 -14.85
C TYR A 839 9.24 -10.64 -15.86
N LYS A 840 9.74 -11.87 -15.63
CA LYS A 840 10.62 -12.56 -16.57
C LYS A 840 9.91 -12.88 -17.90
N SER A 841 8.62 -13.20 -17.86
CA SER A 841 7.83 -13.46 -19.08
C SER A 841 7.60 -12.18 -19.88
N THR A 842 7.30 -11.04 -19.23
CA THR A 842 7.22 -9.74 -19.92
C THR A 842 8.55 -9.36 -20.57
N LEU A 843 9.68 -9.55 -19.88
CA LEU A 843 11.02 -9.31 -20.45
C LEU A 843 11.29 -10.16 -21.70
N GLU A 844 10.99 -11.46 -21.64
CA GLU A 844 11.12 -12.36 -22.80
C GLU A 844 10.17 -11.93 -23.93
N GLY A 845 8.93 -11.57 -23.61
CA GLY A 845 7.95 -11.04 -24.56
C GLY A 845 8.45 -9.78 -25.27
N ILE A 846 8.99 -8.82 -24.52
CA ILE A 846 9.57 -7.58 -25.06
C ILE A 846 10.73 -7.90 -26.02
N SER A 847 11.59 -8.86 -25.67
CA SER A 847 12.74 -9.25 -26.51
C SER A 847 12.33 -9.77 -27.89
N LYS A 848 11.07 -10.20 -28.05
CA LYS A 848 10.48 -10.70 -29.30
C LYS A 848 9.66 -9.65 -30.04
N LEU A 849 9.52 -8.43 -29.52
CA LEU A 849 8.76 -7.36 -30.17
C LEU A 849 9.60 -6.61 -31.19
N GLN A 850 8.97 -6.25 -32.30
CA GLN A 850 9.49 -5.34 -33.30
C GLN A 850 8.44 -4.27 -33.61
N VAL A 851 8.84 -3.00 -33.64
CA VAL A 851 7.91 -1.93 -34.05
C VAL A 851 7.65 -2.02 -35.56
N ASN A 852 6.38 -1.96 -35.95
CA ASN A 852 5.95 -1.94 -37.34
C ASN A 852 5.82 -0.51 -37.85
N GLU A 853 6.93 0.12 -38.23
CA GLU A 853 6.94 1.51 -38.67
C GLU A 853 5.99 1.78 -39.85
N GLU A 854 5.95 0.88 -40.84
CA GLU A 854 5.09 1.01 -42.02
C GLU A 854 3.61 1.08 -41.64
N ARG A 855 3.12 0.14 -40.83
CA ARG A 855 1.73 0.14 -40.37
C ARG A 855 1.39 1.37 -39.54
N ASN A 856 2.28 1.73 -38.62
CA ASN A 856 2.10 2.92 -37.80
C ASN A 856 2.02 4.20 -38.66
N PHE A 857 2.85 4.29 -39.71
CA PHE A 857 2.84 5.39 -40.66
C PHE A 857 1.55 5.43 -41.49
N GLU A 858 1.14 4.30 -42.06
CA GLU A 858 -0.08 4.20 -42.88
C GLU A 858 -1.33 4.62 -42.11
N GLU A 859 -1.51 4.09 -40.90
CA GLU A 859 -2.69 4.35 -40.09
C GLU A 859 -2.75 5.80 -39.60
N ARG A 860 -1.58 6.36 -39.29
CA ARG A 860 -1.43 7.77 -38.93
C ARG A 860 -1.95 8.70 -40.03
N ASP A 861 -1.57 8.47 -41.28
CA ASP A 861 -1.94 9.35 -42.39
C ASP A 861 -3.43 9.29 -42.76
N LEU A 862 -4.14 8.28 -42.25
CA LEU A 862 -5.59 8.12 -42.42
C LEU A 862 -6.41 8.71 -41.26
N SER A 863 -5.78 9.08 -40.14
CA SER A 863 -6.47 9.52 -38.92
C SER A 863 -6.68 11.04 -38.84
N TRP A 864 -7.23 11.66 -39.89
CA TRP A 864 -7.52 13.10 -39.94
C TRP A 864 -8.61 13.63 -38.99
N PRO A 865 -9.59 12.84 -38.51
CA PRO A 865 -10.52 13.29 -37.48
C PRO A 865 -9.82 13.77 -36.19
N SER A 866 -8.58 13.31 -35.97
CA SER A 866 -7.77 13.67 -34.82
C SER A 866 -7.28 15.14 -34.80
N PHE A 867 -7.41 15.87 -35.92
CA PHE A 867 -7.12 17.31 -35.99
C PHE A 867 -8.28 18.21 -35.55
N SER A 868 -9.45 17.65 -35.20
CA SER A 868 -10.60 18.46 -34.82
C SER A 868 -10.30 19.39 -33.63
N GLU A 869 -9.58 18.92 -32.62
CA GLU A 869 -9.20 19.74 -31.46
C GLU A 869 -8.23 20.89 -31.79
N PRO A 870 -7.07 20.65 -32.44
CA PRO A 870 -6.19 21.75 -32.82
C PRO A 870 -6.85 22.73 -33.80
N VAL A 871 -7.66 22.25 -34.75
CA VAL A 871 -8.43 23.13 -35.65
C VAL A 871 -9.42 23.97 -34.86
N LYS A 872 -10.17 23.38 -33.92
CA LYS A 872 -11.07 24.10 -33.01
C LYS A 872 -10.32 25.18 -32.23
N ALA A 873 -9.13 24.88 -31.70
CA ALA A 873 -8.33 25.83 -30.93
C ALA A 873 -7.90 27.04 -31.77
N VAL A 874 -7.44 26.83 -33.02
CA VAL A 874 -7.07 27.93 -33.93
C VAL A 874 -8.28 28.76 -34.35
N MET A 875 -9.42 28.12 -34.63
CA MET A 875 -10.68 28.84 -34.93
C MET A 875 -11.11 29.73 -33.76
N LEU A 876 -11.11 29.18 -32.53
CA LEU A 876 -11.47 29.94 -31.34
C LEU A 876 -10.50 31.11 -31.09
N LYS A 877 -9.19 30.88 -31.24
CA LYS A 877 -8.17 31.96 -31.14
C LYS A 877 -8.52 33.13 -32.07
N ASN A 878 -8.84 32.83 -33.33
CA ASN A 878 -9.17 33.81 -34.36
C ASN A 878 -10.64 34.29 -34.37
N ASN A 879 -11.40 34.02 -33.31
CA ASN A 879 -12.80 34.45 -33.17
C ASN A 879 -13.73 33.92 -34.27
N VAL A 880 -13.45 32.72 -34.78
CA VAL A 880 -14.26 32.01 -35.77
C VAL A 880 -15.18 31.01 -35.07
N ALA A 881 -16.45 30.96 -35.49
CA ALA A 881 -17.44 30.02 -34.96
C ALA A 881 -17.10 28.57 -35.35
N VAL A 882 -17.31 27.62 -34.44
CA VAL A 882 -16.91 26.21 -34.61
C VAL A 882 -18.06 25.27 -34.96
N ASP A 883 -19.26 25.80 -35.21
CA ASP A 883 -20.46 25.00 -35.48
C ASP A 883 -20.32 24.16 -36.75
N ASP A 884 -19.68 24.71 -37.79
CA ASP A 884 -19.44 23.98 -39.04
C ASP A 884 -18.44 22.83 -38.87
N LEU A 885 -17.45 22.98 -37.98
CA LEU A 885 -16.54 21.90 -37.60
C LEU A 885 -17.29 20.79 -36.86
N LYS A 886 -18.16 21.16 -35.89
CA LYS A 886 -19.01 20.19 -35.19
C LYS A 886 -19.91 19.43 -36.17
N GLN A 887 -20.52 20.14 -37.12
CA GLN A 887 -21.34 19.53 -38.16
C GLN A 887 -20.53 18.56 -39.01
N LEU A 888 -19.32 18.94 -39.46
CA LEU A 888 -18.42 18.06 -40.21
C LEU A 888 -18.13 16.77 -39.45
N MET A 889 -17.76 16.87 -38.18
CA MET A 889 -17.44 15.72 -37.33
C MET A 889 -18.64 14.82 -37.03
N ASN A 890 -19.86 15.38 -37.03
CA ASN A 890 -21.11 14.66 -36.73
C ASN A 890 -21.80 14.04 -37.96
N ARG A 891 -21.18 14.05 -39.15
CA ARG A 891 -21.79 13.52 -40.40
C ARG A 891 -21.94 11.99 -40.43
N GLY A 892 -21.36 11.27 -39.46
CA GLY A 892 -21.37 9.80 -39.43
C GLY A 892 -20.53 9.12 -40.52
N ILE A 893 -19.75 9.90 -41.29
CA ILE A 893 -18.79 9.44 -42.29
C ILE A 893 -17.39 9.82 -41.80
N PRO A 894 -16.37 8.94 -41.90
CA PRO A 894 -15.00 9.28 -41.54
C PRO A 894 -14.51 10.53 -42.28
N VAL A 895 -14.03 11.53 -41.53
CA VAL A 895 -13.46 12.75 -42.11
C VAL A 895 -12.07 12.44 -42.64
N GLY A 896 -11.95 12.30 -43.95
CA GLY A 896 -10.66 12.09 -44.62
C GLY A 896 -9.85 13.38 -44.82
N PRO A 897 -8.61 13.27 -45.32
CA PRO A 897 -7.73 14.42 -45.60
C PRO A 897 -8.39 15.48 -46.47
N GLU A 898 -9.01 15.07 -47.59
CA GLU A 898 -9.67 16.00 -48.52
C GLU A 898 -10.79 16.79 -47.83
N SER A 899 -11.66 16.11 -47.06
CA SER A 899 -12.76 16.76 -46.35
C SER A 899 -12.29 17.74 -45.27
N MET A 900 -11.22 17.41 -44.54
CA MET A 900 -10.65 18.31 -43.54
C MET A 900 -9.95 19.50 -44.20
N LEU A 901 -9.19 19.28 -45.28
CA LEU A 901 -8.54 20.36 -46.02
C LEU A 901 -9.56 21.27 -46.70
N ASP A 902 -10.58 20.72 -47.35
CA ASP A 902 -11.69 21.47 -47.94
C ASP A 902 -12.38 22.34 -46.89
N PHE A 903 -12.61 21.79 -45.71
CA PHE A 903 -13.12 22.56 -44.58
C PHE A 903 -12.18 23.71 -44.23
N ILE A 904 -10.88 23.45 -43.98
CA ILE A 904 -9.87 24.48 -43.66
C ILE A 904 -9.81 25.58 -44.73
N TYR A 905 -9.92 25.22 -46.02
CA TYR A 905 -9.97 26.19 -47.11
C TYR A 905 -11.20 27.09 -47.05
N GLN A 906 -12.35 26.52 -46.68
CA GLN A 906 -13.64 27.21 -46.58
C GLN A 906 -13.79 28.03 -45.29
N VAL A 907 -13.06 27.71 -44.21
CA VAL A 907 -13.11 28.49 -42.98
C VAL A 907 -12.64 29.93 -43.23
N ASP A 908 -13.38 30.90 -42.70
CA ASP A 908 -13.06 32.32 -42.74
C ASP A 908 -11.91 32.67 -41.76
N LEU A 909 -10.70 32.26 -42.14
CA LEU A 909 -9.46 32.57 -41.43
C LEU A 909 -8.57 33.48 -42.27
N GLU A 910 -7.88 34.40 -41.61
CA GLU A 910 -6.80 35.19 -42.21
C GLU A 910 -5.71 34.29 -42.82
N HIS A 911 -4.95 34.83 -43.78
CA HIS A 911 -3.99 34.06 -44.56
C HIS A 911 -2.94 33.33 -43.70
N GLY A 912 -2.44 33.96 -42.62
CA GLY A 912 -1.47 33.36 -41.69
C GLY A 912 -2.02 32.15 -40.94
N PRO A 913 -3.07 32.29 -40.12
CA PRO A 913 -3.71 31.17 -39.42
C PRO A 913 -4.17 30.04 -40.35
N LYS A 914 -4.65 30.38 -41.56
CA LYS A 914 -5.00 29.37 -42.56
C LYS A 914 -3.78 28.58 -43.02
N GLN A 915 -2.63 29.23 -43.25
CA GLN A 915 -1.38 28.53 -43.56
C GLN A 915 -0.92 27.63 -42.40
N GLU A 916 -1.05 28.07 -41.14
CA GLU A 916 -0.73 27.25 -39.96
C GLU A 916 -1.55 25.95 -39.92
N LEU A 917 -2.85 26.01 -40.27
CA LEU A 917 -3.69 24.81 -40.35
C LEU A 917 -3.38 23.93 -41.57
N LEU A 918 -3.03 24.53 -42.71
CA LEU A 918 -2.71 23.80 -43.94
C LEU A 918 -1.39 23.01 -43.84
N VAL A 919 -0.50 23.39 -42.94
CA VAL A 919 0.73 22.62 -42.65
C VAL A 919 0.52 21.58 -41.56
N LEU A 920 -0.66 21.49 -40.92
CA LEU A 920 -0.91 20.42 -39.95
C LEU A 920 -0.77 19.06 -40.63
N SER A 921 0.05 18.24 -39.99
CA SER A 921 0.16 16.83 -40.32
C SER A 921 0.33 16.05 -39.03
N PRO A 922 -0.02 14.75 -39.03
CA PRO A 922 0.18 13.93 -37.84
C PRO A 922 1.66 13.82 -37.42
N ALA A 923 2.60 14.09 -38.34
CA ALA A 923 4.03 14.10 -38.05
C ALA A 923 4.48 15.35 -37.28
N ILE A 924 3.80 16.50 -37.46
CA ILE A 924 4.17 17.78 -36.83
C ILE A 924 3.70 17.87 -35.37
N THR A 925 2.66 17.12 -34.99
CA THR A 925 2.05 17.18 -33.66
C THR A 925 2.75 16.31 -32.59
N ASN A 926 3.80 15.56 -32.95
CA ASN A 926 4.46 14.61 -32.06
C ASN A 926 5.63 15.16 -31.23
N GLY A 927 6.05 16.41 -31.47
CA GLY A 927 7.29 16.94 -30.87
C GLY A 927 7.34 16.82 -29.34
N ALA A 928 6.20 17.03 -28.66
CA ALA A 928 6.08 16.88 -27.21
C ALA A 928 6.19 15.42 -26.75
N ALA A 929 5.57 14.49 -27.48
CA ALA A 929 5.63 13.06 -27.19
C ALA A 929 7.07 12.54 -27.35
N GLU A 930 7.73 12.93 -28.44
CA GLU A 930 9.13 12.60 -28.69
C GLU A 930 10.08 13.15 -27.61
N GLU A 931 9.84 14.39 -27.14
CA GLU A 931 10.63 14.97 -26.04
C GLU A 931 10.43 14.19 -24.72
N LEU A 932 9.18 13.87 -24.37
CA LEU A 932 8.88 13.07 -23.18
C LEU A 932 9.56 11.69 -23.25
N ALA A 933 9.47 11.01 -24.40
CA ALA A 933 10.12 9.73 -24.62
C ALA A 933 11.64 9.80 -24.44
N ARG A 934 12.30 10.84 -24.97
CA ARG A 934 13.74 11.05 -24.81
C ARG A 934 14.16 11.40 -23.38
N ARG A 935 13.27 11.99 -22.59
CA ARG A 935 13.53 12.42 -21.21
C ARG A 935 13.20 11.34 -20.17
N VAL A 936 12.78 10.15 -20.60
CA VAL A 936 12.37 9.04 -19.73
C VAL A 936 13.41 8.70 -18.65
N ASP A 937 14.70 8.60 -19.02
CA ASP A 937 15.76 8.26 -18.08
C ASP A 937 15.86 9.31 -16.95
N SER A 938 15.73 10.60 -17.29
CA SER A 938 15.77 11.68 -16.30
C SER A 938 14.59 11.61 -15.34
N ALA A 939 13.40 11.23 -15.82
CA ALA A 939 12.21 11.07 -15.00
C ALA A 939 12.30 9.85 -14.08
N VAL A 940 12.76 8.71 -14.60
CA VAL A 940 13.00 7.49 -13.81
C VAL A 940 14.06 7.73 -12.74
N ILE A 941 15.19 8.35 -13.10
CA ILE A 941 16.24 8.73 -12.12
C ILE A 941 15.69 9.68 -11.06
N ALA A 942 14.84 10.65 -11.43
CA ALA A 942 14.23 11.56 -10.47
C ALA A 942 13.30 10.85 -9.48
N ASN A 943 12.60 9.79 -9.91
CA ASN A 943 11.78 8.97 -9.02
C ASN A 943 12.65 8.13 -8.07
N LEU A 944 13.70 7.48 -8.60
CA LEU A 944 14.57 6.56 -7.86
C LEU A 944 15.54 7.27 -6.90
N ARG A 945 15.85 8.55 -7.12
CA ARG A 945 16.59 9.34 -6.13
C ARG A 945 15.74 9.48 -4.87
N GLU A 946 16.14 8.78 -3.81
CA GLU A 946 15.73 9.14 -2.45
C GLU A 946 16.08 10.62 -2.26
N LYS A 947 15.11 11.42 -1.79
CA LYS A 947 15.46 12.74 -1.24
C LYS A 947 16.31 12.42 0.00
N GLN A 948 17.64 12.41 -0.19
CA GLN A 948 18.62 12.35 0.89
C GLN A 948 18.32 13.39 1.95
#